data_AF-A0A0F9UX49-F1
#
_entry.id   AF-A0A0F9UX49-F1
#
_cell.length_a   1.000
_cell.length_b   1.000
_cell.length_c   1.000
_cell.angle_alpha   90.00
_cell.angle_beta   90.00
_cell.angle_gamma   90.00
#
_symmetry.space_group_name_H-M   'P 1'
#
loop_
_entity.id
_entity.type
_entity.pdbx_description
1 polymer ?
#
loop_
_entity_poly.entity_id
_entity_poly.type
_entity_poly.pdbx_seq_one_letter_code
_entity_poly.pdbx_strand_id
1 'polypeptide(L)'
;MAYPDFEYHETQRTAKLPKWYEKKPAIDTTLLTKIYLGIVRDARDPQRMGRILVWIPELSGESDKEENWVICSYCSPFAGASFFNFEFHKDPEKSSEGLGAIADIKARASSRTPQPDTIKKDPGPTDFSGRQSYGMWFTPPDVGNEVLIAFVNGDPNFGIWFGCLYQQDLNHMIPGVGQDTIHKGPDSDVMSNETGPVIETDLSVSANTKNKDNPDRRMFKPLRDGLKLQQGLDNDGARGQSTSSARRESPSQVFGILTPNGSQFVMDDGEPPSSDPQSPPVQPREFIRLRTKGGAQLLIDQTDGFVYAISRDGRTWLELSDKGDGNFDIYTSGNISIHAEKGDINLKAGLKDINIQAERDINIVAGKNIRMLAGQNFDTLVQGNISTESQAKISSKAAGDYAINSDSKIGITAVGNLREQASNVFMNSGPGPQSDAPSTPPSYQVASPSSPPEASDSGRWEPGAAYPEGSNIISRVPQHEPWIDHNVSTQGVNRKIVESPRDSSILSGASIFGQLIPNDIVLPDTTRLIGQRFNSADLPEYIQVANVLAGDLSPVASLGISQSGLDLIKKFEGSENRVYLDAVGLPTIGIGHLITEADRASGRFANGFITDAEVDELLREDLANVETAVRGCVNQPLTNNQYDALVSMAFNIGNTGFCNSTLVKRINEGNYQEVPNEMQRWDKARVGGTLQPLQGLTNRRVAEARLFAKNPAA
;
A
#
# COMPACT_ATOMS: atom_id res chain seq x y z
N MET A 1 -28.73 -21.27 -15.85
CA MET A 1 -29.56 -22.42 -16.26
C MET A 1 -29.55 -23.42 -15.11
N ALA A 2 -30.67 -24.07 -14.81
CA ALA A 2 -30.68 -25.19 -13.88
C ALA A 2 -30.18 -26.46 -14.59
N TYR A 3 -29.38 -27.28 -13.91
CA TYR A 3 -29.11 -28.64 -14.35
C TYR A 3 -30.32 -29.52 -13.98
N PRO A 4 -30.67 -30.55 -14.78
CA PRO A 4 -31.72 -31.49 -14.41
C PRO A 4 -31.23 -32.42 -13.30
N ASP A 5 -32.04 -32.58 -12.25
CA ASP A 5 -31.81 -33.58 -11.22
C ASP A 5 -31.90 -34.99 -11.81
N PHE A 6 -30.82 -35.76 -11.71
CA PHE A 6 -30.81 -37.20 -11.99
C PHE A 6 -30.70 -37.96 -10.67
N GLU A 7 -31.72 -38.76 -10.36
CA GLU A 7 -31.74 -39.58 -9.14
C GLU A 7 -30.60 -40.61 -9.15
N TYR A 8 -29.81 -40.60 -8.08
CA TYR A 8 -28.57 -41.36 -8.00
C TYR A 8 -28.83 -42.78 -7.49
N HIS A 9 -29.17 -43.70 -8.39
CA HIS A 9 -29.26 -45.12 -8.03
C HIS A 9 -27.87 -45.70 -7.73
N GLU A 10 -27.57 -45.92 -6.45
CA GLU A 10 -26.46 -46.75 -5.97
C GLU A 10 -26.64 -48.22 -6.41
N THR A 11 -26.33 -48.50 -7.67
CA THR A 11 -25.94 -49.85 -8.08
C THR A 11 -24.42 -49.93 -7.96
N GLN A 12 -23.93 -50.76 -7.05
CA GLN A 12 -22.54 -51.21 -7.14
C GLN A 12 -22.40 -51.97 -8.47
N ARG A 13 -21.85 -51.30 -9.50
CA ARG A 13 -21.46 -51.94 -10.75
C ARG A 13 -20.28 -52.87 -10.44
N THR A 14 -20.59 -54.07 -9.94
CA THR A 14 -19.70 -55.23 -10.03
C THR A 14 -19.21 -55.30 -11.47
N ALA A 15 -17.89 -55.30 -11.67
CA ALA A 15 -17.30 -55.15 -12.99
C ALA A 15 -17.88 -56.20 -13.95
N LYS A 16 -18.72 -55.74 -14.90
CA LYS A 16 -19.19 -56.60 -15.97
C LYS A 16 -18.02 -56.80 -16.91
N LEU A 17 -17.55 -58.04 -16.95
CA LEU A 17 -16.56 -58.49 -17.92
C LEU A 17 -17.01 -58.03 -19.32
N PRO A 18 -16.15 -57.33 -20.09
CA PRO A 18 -16.47 -56.92 -21.44
C PRO A 18 -16.93 -58.11 -22.29
N LYS A 19 -17.86 -57.92 -23.22
CA LYS A 19 -18.45 -59.02 -24.00
C LYS A 19 -17.45 -59.84 -24.84
N TRP A 20 -16.25 -59.31 -25.07
CA TRP A 20 -15.14 -60.04 -25.70
C TRP A 20 -14.52 -61.11 -24.78
N TYR A 21 -14.59 -60.93 -23.46
CA TYR A 21 -14.11 -61.88 -22.45
C TYR A 21 -15.12 -63.02 -22.23
N GLU A 22 -16.42 -62.73 -22.21
CA GLU A 22 -17.50 -63.73 -22.04
C GLU A 22 -17.60 -64.79 -23.18
N LYS A 23 -16.76 -64.69 -24.24
CA LYS A 23 -16.89 -65.49 -25.47
C LYS A 23 -15.60 -66.10 -26.03
N LYS A 24 -14.71 -66.63 -25.18
CA LYS A 24 -13.67 -67.59 -25.65
C LYS A 24 -13.48 -68.77 -24.68
N PRO A 25 -13.32 -70.01 -25.18
CA PRO A 25 -12.76 -71.09 -24.37
C PRO A 25 -11.29 -70.79 -24.08
N ALA A 26 -10.87 -70.97 -22.83
CA ALA A 26 -9.47 -70.85 -22.36
C ALA A 26 -8.70 -69.66 -22.99
N ILE A 27 -9.02 -68.44 -22.54
CA ILE A 27 -8.18 -67.27 -22.85
C ILE A 27 -6.77 -67.54 -22.33
N ASP A 28 -5.78 -67.41 -23.22
CA ASP A 28 -4.36 -67.50 -22.87
C ASP A 28 -4.00 -66.34 -21.93
N THR A 29 -3.77 -66.68 -20.65
CA THR A 29 -3.45 -65.70 -19.61
C THR A 29 -2.10 -65.02 -19.81
N THR A 30 -1.22 -65.55 -20.66
CA THR A 30 0.05 -64.89 -21.02
C THR A 30 -0.14 -63.64 -21.89
N LEU A 31 -1.34 -63.44 -22.45
CA LEU A 31 -1.72 -62.17 -23.06
C LEU A 31 -1.88 -61.10 -21.98
N LEU A 32 -2.73 -61.35 -20.97
CA LEU A 32 -3.14 -60.34 -19.98
C LEU A 32 -2.04 -59.95 -18.97
N THR A 33 -0.91 -60.67 -18.95
CA THR A 33 0.30 -60.29 -18.22
C THR A 33 1.18 -59.25 -18.93
N LYS A 34 0.71 -58.64 -20.02
CA LYS A 34 1.42 -57.59 -20.77
C LYS A 34 1.06 -56.18 -20.31
N ILE A 35 1.89 -55.22 -20.72
CA ILE A 35 1.54 -53.80 -20.72
C ILE A 35 0.80 -53.50 -22.03
N TYR A 36 -0.29 -52.74 -21.94
CA TYR A 36 -1.14 -52.34 -23.06
C TYR A 36 -1.16 -50.83 -23.24
N LEU A 37 -1.27 -50.39 -24.50
CA LEU A 37 -1.69 -49.03 -24.84
C LEU A 37 -3.22 -48.94 -24.84
N GLY A 38 -3.78 -47.95 -24.17
CA GLY A 38 -5.21 -47.65 -24.19
C GLY A 38 -5.50 -46.16 -24.32
N ILE A 39 -6.72 -45.83 -24.77
CA ILE A 39 -7.19 -44.44 -24.94
C ILE A 39 -8.32 -44.18 -23.93
N VAL A 40 -8.18 -43.15 -23.09
CA VAL A 40 -9.20 -42.77 -22.11
C VAL A 40 -10.50 -42.39 -22.83
N ARG A 41 -11.62 -42.99 -22.42
CA ARG A 41 -12.96 -42.72 -22.97
C ARG A 41 -13.87 -42.01 -21.98
N ASP A 42 -13.64 -42.18 -20.69
CA ASP A 42 -14.33 -41.45 -19.64
C ASP A 42 -13.45 -41.36 -18.37
N ALA A 43 -13.35 -40.16 -17.79
CA ALA A 43 -12.54 -39.83 -16.61
C ALA A 43 -13.39 -39.47 -15.37
N ARG A 44 -14.71 -39.76 -15.39
CA ARG A 44 -15.64 -39.52 -14.28
C ARG A 44 -15.32 -40.39 -13.06
N ASP A 45 -14.44 -39.90 -12.20
CA ASP A 45 -14.16 -40.52 -10.90
C ASP A 45 -14.71 -39.72 -9.71
N PRO A 46 -15.95 -39.99 -9.25
CA PRO A 46 -16.57 -39.26 -8.15
C PRO A 46 -15.86 -39.47 -6.80
N GLN A 47 -15.01 -40.49 -6.66
CA GLN A 47 -14.25 -40.75 -5.42
C GLN A 47 -12.82 -40.19 -5.46
N ARG A 48 -12.39 -39.61 -6.59
CA ARG A 48 -11.02 -39.06 -6.79
C ARG A 48 -9.90 -40.05 -6.46
N MET A 49 -10.12 -41.34 -6.70
CA MET A 49 -9.15 -42.44 -6.57
C MET A 49 -8.43 -42.76 -7.89
N GLY A 50 -8.40 -41.82 -8.83
CA GLY A 50 -7.65 -41.94 -10.08
C GLY A 50 -8.22 -42.98 -11.03
N ARG A 51 -9.53 -43.19 -11.05
CA ARG A 51 -10.16 -44.19 -11.94
C ARG A 51 -10.50 -43.60 -13.30
N ILE A 52 -10.30 -44.40 -14.34
CA ILE A 52 -10.61 -44.08 -15.73
C ILE A 52 -11.24 -45.28 -16.43
N LEU A 53 -12.12 -45.03 -17.39
CA LEU A 53 -12.62 -46.01 -18.35
C LEU A 53 -11.81 -45.87 -19.63
N VAL A 54 -11.16 -46.97 -20.05
CA VAL A 54 -10.19 -46.97 -21.14
C VAL A 54 -10.54 -48.01 -22.19
N TRP A 55 -10.43 -47.61 -23.46
CA TRP A 55 -10.54 -48.52 -24.60
C TRP A 55 -9.14 -49.04 -24.98
N ILE A 56 -8.99 -50.35 -25.10
CA ILE A 56 -7.70 -51.01 -25.42
C ILE A 56 -7.83 -51.68 -26.80
N PRO A 57 -7.17 -51.16 -27.85
CA PRO A 57 -7.33 -51.66 -29.23
C PRO A 57 -6.94 -53.13 -29.42
N GLU A 58 -5.97 -53.63 -28.63
CA GLU A 58 -5.50 -55.02 -28.70
C GLU A 58 -6.44 -56.06 -28.07
N LEU A 59 -7.35 -55.62 -27.20
CA LEU A 59 -8.23 -56.50 -26.41
C LEU A 59 -9.71 -56.39 -26.77
N SER A 60 -10.15 -55.22 -27.22
CA SER A 60 -11.56 -54.84 -27.27
C SER A 60 -12.03 -54.44 -28.68
N GLY A 61 -13.35 -54.48 -28.90
CA GLY A 61 -13.94 -54.18 -30.21
C GLY A 61 -13.97 -52.68 -30.54
N GLU A 62 -14.94 -52.26 -31.37
CA GLU A 62 -15.17 -50.85 -31.73
C GLU A 62 -15.14 -49.90 -30.52
N SER A 63 -14.45 -48.76 -30.69
CA SER A 63 -14.15 -47.79 -29.63
C SER A 63 -15.37 -47.16 -28.97
N ASP A 64 -16.49 -47.07 -29.70
CA ASP A 64 -17.59 -46.17 -29.34
C ASP A 64 -18.67 -46.85 -28.48
N LYS A 65 -18.40 -48.10 -28.09
CA LYS A 65 -19.29 -48.96 -27.29
C LYS A 65 -18.76 -49.06 -25.86
N GLU A 66 -19.50 -48.53 -24.87
CA GLU A 66 -19.15 -48.57 -23.43
C GLU A 66 -18.82 -49.99 -22.94
N GLU A 67 -19.47 -51.02 -23.51
CA GLU A 67 -19.25 -52.44 -23.24
C GLU A 67 -17.88 -53.01 -23.70
N ASN A 68 -17.06 -52.21 -24.38
CA ASN A 68 -15.67 -52.52 -24.73
C ASN A 68 -14.66 -51.82 -23.80
N TRP A 69 -15.09 -50.90 -22.93
CA TRP A 69 -14.19 -50.12 -22.08
C TRP A 69 -13.87 -50.87 -20.77
N VAL A 70 -12.67 -50.67 -20.25
CA VAL A 70 -12.17 -51.34 -19.04
C VAL A 70 -11.88 -50.29 -17.96
N ILE A 71 -12.35 -50.55 -16.74
CA ILE A 71 -12.08 -49.69 -15.58
C ILE A 71 -10.64 -49.93 -15.13
N CYS A 72 -9.83 -48.88 -15.13
CA CYS A 72 -8.45 -48.90 -14.64
C CYS A 72 -8.28 -47.91 -13.49
N SER A 73 -7.60 -48.31 -12.41
CA SER A 73 -7.30 -47.45 -11.25
C SER A 73 -5.86 -46.94 -11.29
N TYR A 74 -5.57 -45.80 -10.67
CA TYR A 74 -4.22 -45.25 -10.66
C TYR A 74 -3.28 -46.08 -9.79
N CYS A 75 -2.22 -46.61 -10.39
CA CYS A 75 -1.09 -47.21 -9.68
C CYS A 75 -0.17 -46.08 -9.16
N SER A 76 -0.58 -45.42 -8.07
CA SER A 76 0.32 -44.47 -7.40
C SER A 76 1.55 -45.21 -6.87
N PRO A 77 2.78 -44.70 -7.07
CA PRO A 77 4.00 -45.31 -6.53
C PRO A 77 4.02 -45.37 -5.00
N PHE A 78 3.14 -44.62 -4.35
CA PHE A 78 2.91 -44.65 -2.91
C PHE A 78 1.40 -44.79 -2.68
N ALA A 79 0.95 -45.96 -2.23
CA ALA A 79 -0.46 -46.22 -1.94
C ALA A 79 -0.60 -47.22 -0.79
N GLY A 80 -1.60 -47.00 0.07
CA GLY A 80 -1.96 -47.92 1.14
C GLY A 80 -3.43 -47.73 1.52
N ALA A 81 -4.13 -48.82 1.82
CA ALA A 81 -5.56 -48.82 2.10
C ALA A 81 -5.89 -49.58 3.39
N SER A 82 -6.88 -49.08 4.14
CA SER A 82 -7.38 -49.70 5.36
C SER A 82 -8.66 -50.48 5.10
N PHE A 83 -8.55 -51.80 4.96
CA PHE A 83 -9.71 -52.69 5.00
C PHE A 83 -10.37 -52.64 6.39
N PHE A 84 -11.62 -52.19 6.48
CA PHE A 84 -12.45 -52.55 7.62
C PHE A 84 -12.62 -54.07 7.64
N ASN A 85 -12.36 -54.70 8.79
CA ASN A 85 -12.86 -56.05 9.00
C ASN A 85 -14.38 -55.96 9.06
N PHE A 86 -15.06 -56.45 8.01
CA PHE A 86 -16.38 -57.02 8.22
C PHE A 86 -16.18 -58.28 9.08
N GLU A 87 -16.44 -58.15 10.37
CA GLU A 87 -16.67 -59.33 11.20
C GLU A 87 -17.93 -60.00 10.65
N PHE A 88 -17.73 -61.10 9.93
CA PHE A 88 -18.81 -62.04 9.66
C PHE A 88 -19.29 -62.59 11.00
N HIS A 89 -20.38 -62.04 11.53
CA HIS A 89 -21.24 -62.71 12.49
C HIS A 89 -21.79 -63.99 11.86
N LYS A 90 -20.96 -65.04 11.83
CA LYS A 90 -21.42 -66.42 11.78
C LYS A 90 -22.04 -66.72 13.14
N ASP A 91 -23.34 -66.49 13.28
CA ASP A 91 -24.14 -67.21 14.27
C ASP A 91 -24.08 -68.71 13.91
N PRO A 92 -23.44 -69.59 14.72
CA PRO A 92 -23.32 -71.00 14.38
C PRO A 92 -24.55 -71.81 14.83
N GLU A 93 -25.34 -71.29 15.77
CA GLU A 93 -26.32 -72.05 16.54
C GLU A 93 -27.72 -72.16 15.89
N LYS A 94 -27.78 -72.12 14.55
CA LYS A 94 -28.99 -72.52 13.79
C LYS A 94 -28.73 -73.46 12.60
N SER A 95 -27.74 -74.35 12.71
CA SER A 95 -27.69 -75.57 11.88
C SER A 95 -27.10 -76.77 12.62
N SER A 96 -27.97 -77.77 12.86
CA SER A 96 -27.68 -79.19 13.15
C SER A 96 -26.65 -79.56 14.24
N GLU A 97 -27.21 -79.94 15.39
CA GLU A 97 -26.92 -81.17 16.14
C GLU A 97 -25.72 -82.06 15.71
N GLY A 98 -24.81 -82.31 16.66
CA GLY A 98 -23.78 -83.37 16.61
C GLY A 98 -22.37 -82.88 16.22
N LEU A 99 -21.28 -83.26 16.90
CA LEU A 99 -21.09 -84.22 18.00
C LEU A 99 -19.86 -83.82 18.84
N GLY A 100 -20.01 -83.71 20.17
CA GLY A 100 -18.90 -83.78 21.16
C GLY A 100 -17.96 -82.57 21.26
N ALA A 101 -17.62 -82.05 22.44
CA ALA A 101 -18.09 -82.37 23.79
C ALA A 101 -18.01 -81.14 24.71
N ILE A 102 -18.98 -81.01 25.62
CA ILE A 102 -19.03 -79.99 26.67
C ILE A 102 -18.50 -80.61 27.99
N ALA A 103 -18.01 -79.75 28.89
CA ALA A 103 -17.33 -80.05 30.16
C ALA A 103 -15.87 -80.54 29.96
N ASP A 104 -14.88 -80.02 30.68
CA ASP A 104 -14.94 -79.79 32.13
C ASP A 104 -14.61 -78.36 32.61
N ILE A 105 -15.50 -77.80 33.44
CA ILE A 105 -15.27 -76.56 34.19
C ILE A 105 -15.03 -76.95 35.65
N LYS A 106 -13.78 -77.33 36.02
CA LYS A 106 -13.19 -77.31 37.40
C LYS A 106 -11.78 -77.93 37.50
N ALA A 107 -10.71 -77.18 37.19
CA ALA A 107 -9.38 -77.38 37.79
C ALA A 107 -8.40 -76.22 37.50
N ARG A 108 -7.52 -75.90 38.47
CA ARG A 108 -6.25 -75.12 38.36
C ARG A 108 -6.34 -73.79 37.57
N ALA A 109 -6.38 -72.61 38.19
CA ALA A 109 -6.04 -72.23 39.57
C ALA A 109 -4.58 -72.44 40.01
N SER A 110 -3.61 -72.14 39.14
CA SER A 110 -2.21 -71.76 39.45
C SER A 110 -1.53 -71.30 38.15
N SER A 111 -0.85 -70.15 38.03
CA SER A 111 -0.02 -69.48 39.05
C SER A 111 0.06 -67.93 38.95
N ARG A 112 -0.06 -67.28 40.12
CA ARG A 112 0.54 -65.99 40.54
C ARG A 112 0.35 -64.71 39.68
N THR A 113 -0.45 -63.81 40.25
CA THR A 113 -0.56 -62.35 40.06
C THR A 113 0.71 -61.58 40.45
N PRO A 114 0.87 -60.28 40.06
CA PRO A 114 0.34 -59.17 40.89
C PRO A 114 -0.38 -58.03 40.14
N GLN A 115 -0.87 -57.08 40.94
CA GLN A 115 -1.78 -55.93 40.74
C GLN A 115 -1.63 -54.98 39.51
N PRO A 116 -2.65 -54.11 39.28
CA PRO A 116 -2.63 -53.09 38.23
C PRO A 116 -2.04 -51.75 38.68
N ASP A 117 -1.18 -51.16 37.84
CA ASP A 117 -0.86 -49.73 37.91
C ASP A 117 -1.70 -48.96 36.89
N THR A 118 -2.64 -48.16 37.39
CA THR A 118 -3.47 -47.28 36.56
C THR A 118 -2.79 -45.94 36.31
N ILE A 119 -2.03 -45.85 35.22
CA ILE A 119 -1.91 -44.59 34.48
C ILE A 119 -2.44 -44.83 33.07
N LYS A 120 -3.53 -44.13 32.73
CA LYS A 120 -3.97 -44.04 31.34
C LYS A 120 -2.85 -43.36 30.56
N LYS A 121 -2.29 -44.04 29.57
CA LYS A 121 -1.63 -43.34 28.47
C LYS A 121 -2.76 -42.76 27.62
N ASP A 122 -3.17 -41.53 27.91
CA ASP A 122 -4.09 -40.82 27.02
C ASP A 122 -3.45 -40.79 25.62
N PRO A 123 -4.17 -41.22 24.56
CA PRO A 123 -3.62 -41.25 23.22
C PRO A 123 -3.47 -39.82 22.71
N GLY A 124 -2.27 -39.26 22.92
CA GLY A 124 -1.86 -38.01 22.29
C GLY A 124 -1.89 -38.11 20.75
N PRO A 125 -1.70 -37.00 20.04
CA PRO A 125 -1.89 -36.89 18.58
C PRO A 125 -0.84 -37.66 17.74
N THR A 126 -0.17 -38.66 18.31
CA THR A 126 0.95 -39.41 17.73
C THR A 126 0.89 -40.93 18.00
N ASP A 127 -0.20 -41.46 18.60
CA ASP A 127 -0.35 -42.92 18.78
C ASP A 127 -0.77 -43.63 17.47
N PHE A 128 0.16 -43.70 16.52
CA PHE A 128 0.00 -44.37 15.24
C PHE A 128 0.15 -45.90 15.34
N SER A 129 -0.49 -46.53 16.34
CA SER A 129 -0.51 -47.99 16.51
C SER A 129 -1.48 -48.69 15.54
N GLY A 130 -1.58 -48.19 14.30
CA GLY A 130 -2.50 -48.62 13.26
C GLY A 130 -1.94 -48.40 11.85
N ARG A 131 -2.68 -48.84 10.83
CA ARG A 131 -2.23 -48.79 9.43
C ARG A 131 -2.01 -47.35 8.96
N GLN A 132 -0.90 -47.11 8.26
CA GLN A 132 -0.56 -45.81 7.65
C GLN A 132 -0.75 -45.86 6.13
N SER A 133 -1.04 -44.70 5.53
CA SER A 133 -1.18 -44.51 4.10
C SER A 133 -0.52 -43.20 3.68
N TYR A 134 0.44 -43.27 2.75
CA TYR A 134 1.09 -42.14 2.12
C TYR A 134 0.82 -42.20 0.62
N GLY A 135 0.71 -41.05 -0.06
CA GLY A 135 0.44 -41.03 -1.50
C GLY A 135 0.72 -39.70 -2.18
N MET A 136 1.35 -39.78 -3.35
CA MET A 136 1.30 -38.69 -4.34
C MET A 136 0.02 -38.90 -5.17
N TRP A 137 -0.78 -37.85 -5.30
CA TRP A 137 -2.07 -37.93 -5.99
C TRP A 137 -2.17 -36.97 -7.17
N PHE A 138 -2.14 -37.51 -8.38
CA PHE A 138 -2.30 -36.75 -9.63
C PHE A 138 -3.75 -36.80 -10.13
N THR A 139 -4.12 -35.86 -11.00
CA THR A 139 -5.44 -35.87 -11.65
C THR A 139 -5.48 -37.01 -12.69
N PRO A 140 -6.63 -37.70 -12.88
CA PRO A 140 -6.80 -38.63 -14.00
C PRO A 140 -6.47 -37.94 -15.34
N PRO A 141 -5.88 -38.65 -16.32
CA PRO A 141 -5.73 -38.12 -17.67
C PRO A 141 -7.09 -37.85 -18.33
N ASP A 142 -7.15 -36.80 -19.14
CA ASP A 142 -8.38 -36.38 -19.82
C ASP A 142 -8.83 -37.37 -20.92
N VAL A 143 -10.09 -37.26 -21.32
CA VAL A 143 -10.69 -38.12 -22.37
C VAL A 143 -10.02 -37.86 -23.71
N GLY A 144 -9.53 -38.93 -24.34
CA GLY A 144 -8.69 -38.89 -25.55
C GLY A 144 -7.21 -39.18 -25.29
N ASN A 145 -6.73 -39.08 -24.03
CA ASN A 145 -5.32 -39.29 -23.74
C ASN A 145 -4.92 -40.77 -23.85
N GLU A 146 -3.68 -41.01 -24.29
CA GLU A 146 -3.06 -42.34 -24.33
C GLU A 146 -2.42 -42.71 -22.98
N VAL A 147 -2.73 -43.91 -22.48
CA VAL A 147 -2.27 -44.42 -21.18
C VAL A 147 -1.70 -45.83 -21.27
N LEU A 148 -0.74 -46.13 -20.40
CA LEU A 148 -0.17 -47.47 -20.21
C LEU A 148 -0.90 -48.22 -19.10
N ILE A 149 -1.42 -49.40 -19.44
CA ILE A 149 -2.24 -50.26 -18.58
C ILE A 149 -1.57 -51.60 -18.35
N ALA A 150 -1.73 -52.16 -17.15
CA ALA A 150 -1.48 -53.57 -16.85
C ALA A 150 -2.66 -54.15 -16.06
N PHE A 151 -2.78 -55.48 -16.04
CA PHE A 151 -3.79 -56.21 -15.27
C PHE A 151 -3.12 -57.00 -14.15
N VAL A 152 -3.53 -56.75 -12.90
CA VAL A 152 -2.94 -57.43 -11.73
C VAL A 152 -3.23 -58.92 -11.83
N ASN A 153 -2.17 -59.74 -11.87
CA ASN A 153 -2.23 -61.19 -12.13
C ASN A 153 -2.96 -61.59 -13.44
N GLY A 154 -3.10 -60.66 -14.39
CA GLY A 154 -3.86 -60.87 -15.63
C GLY A 154 -5.40 -60.84 -15.45
N ASP A 155 -5.92 -60.35 -14.33
CA ASP A 155 -7.36 -60.20 -14.12
C ASP A 155 -7.88 -58.86 -14.69
N PRO A 156 -8.80 -58.86 -15.69
CA PRO A 156 -9.33 -57.63 -16.29
C PRO A 156 -10.18 -56.78 -15.33
N ASN A 157 -10.61 -57.33 -14.19
CA ASN A 157 -11.31 -56.58 -13.14
C ASN A 157 -10.34 -55.72 -12.30
N PHE A 158 -9.04 -56.04 -12.30
CA PHE A 158 -7.99 -55.30 -11.62
C PHE A 158 -7.05 -54.62 -12.62
N GLY A 159 -7.64 -53.84 -13.53
CA GLY A 159 -6.90 -52.92 -14.40
C GLY A 159 -6.25 -51.80 -13.60
N ILE A 160 -4.97 -51.56 -13.86
CA ILE A 160 -4.21 -50.43 -13.32
C ILE A 160 -3.58 -49.63 -14.45
N TRP A 161 -3.59 -48.30 -14.35
CA TRP A 161 -2.79 -47.43 -15.21
C TRP A 161 -1.67 -46.79 -14.39
N PHE A 162 -0.49 -46.68 -14.98
CA PHE A 162 0.73 -46.25 -14.29
C PHE A 162 1.56 -45.24 -15.07
N GLY A 163 1.15 -44.92 -16.30
CA GLY A 163 1.75 -43.86 -17.12
C GLY A 163 0.74 -43.29 -18.11
N CYS A 164 0.91 -42.00 -18.44
CA CYS A 164 0.28 -41.35 -19.59
C CYS A 164 1.38 -41.15 -20.64
N LEU A 165 1.09 -41.43 -21.91
CA LEU A 165 2.03 -41.10 -22.99
C LEU A 165 1.96 -39.60 -23.30
N TYR A 166 3.08 -39.05 -23.77
CA TYR A 166 3.16 -37.65 -24.16
C TYR A 166 2.70 -37.51 -25.61
N GLN A 167 1.45 -37.10 -25.80
CA GLN A 167 0.93 -36.81 -27.12
C GLN A 167 1.32 -35.37 -27.54
N GLN A 168 1.75 -35.23 -28.79
CA GLN A 168 2.06 -33.92 -29.37
C GLN A 168 0.78 -33.09 -29.47
N ASP A 169 0.87 -31.78 -29.23
CA ASP A 169 -0.22 -30.80 -29.36
C ASP A 169 -1.52 -31.09 -28.55
N LEU A 170 -1.43 -31.92 -27.49
CA LEU A 170 -2.53 -32.25 -26.57
C LEU A 170 -2.31 -31.82 -25.11
N ASN A 171 -1.07 -31.71 -24.64
CA ASN A 171 -0.77 -31.48 -23.22
C ASN A 171 -0.86 -29.97 -22.86
N HIS A 172 -2.08 -29.46 -22.73
CA HIS A 172 -2.45 -28.08 -22.40
C HIS A 172 -1.80 -27.49 -21.12
N MET A 173 -1.21 -28.33 -20.25
CA MET A 173 -0.74 -27.98 -18.90
C MET A 173 0.57 -28.71 -18.55
N ILE A 174 1.72 -28.06 -18.77
CA ILE A 174 3.08 -28.57 -18.47
C ILE A 174 3.83 -27.64 -17.48
N PRO A 175 4.80 -28.14 -16.68
CA PRO A 175 5.63 -27.31 -15.81
C PRO A 175 6.40 -26.23 -16.59
N GLY A 176 6.52 -25.04 -15.98
CA GLY A 176 7.11 -23.86 -16.62
C GLY A 176 6.16 -23.28 -17.68
N VAL A 177 5.17 -22.48 -17.25
CA VAL A 177 4.30 -21.74 -18.19
C VAL A 177 5.10 -20.60 -18.82
N GLY A 178 5.75 -20.90 -19.94
CA GLY A 178 6.70 -20.03 -20.63
C GLY A 178 6.08 -18.80 -21.31
N GLN A 179 6.89 -17.75 -21.47
CA GLN A 179 6.58 -16.55 -22.25
C GLN A 179 6.67 -16.85 -23.76
N ASP A 180 5.73 -16.30 -24.54
CA ASP A 180 5.75 -16.38 -26.00
C ASP A 180 4.98 -15.21 -26.63
N THR A 181 5.09 -15.07 -27.95
CA THR A 181 4.25 -14.20 -28.76
C THR A 181 2.83 -14.76 -28.83
N ILE A 182 1.86 -13.97 -28.35
CA ILE A 182 0.47 -14.40 -28.30
C ILE A 182 -0.16 -14.32 -29.69
N HIS A 183 -0.71 -15.45 -30.14
CA HIS A 183 -1.44 -15.56 -31.40
C HIS A 183 -2.94 -15.27 -31.21
N LYS A 184 -3.62 -14.87 -32.29
CA LYS A 184 -5.03 -14.42 -32.25
C LYS A 184 -6.00 -15.60 -32.27
N GLY A 185 -6.34 -16.09 -31.08
CA GLY A 185 -7.56 -16.88 -30.89
C GLY A 185 -8.83 -16.05 -31.16
N PRO A 186 -9.99 -16.69 -31.43
CA PRO A 186 -11.23 -15.99 -31.77
C PRO A 186 -11.80 -15.10 -30.65
N ASP A 187 -11.42 -15.37 -29.39
CA ASP A 187 -11.94 -14.70 -28.19
C ASP A 187 -10.93 -13.72 -27.53
N SER A 188 -9.87 -13.30 -28.24
CA SER A 188 -8.80 -12.50 -27.63
C SER A 188 -8.91 -10.99 -27.89
N ASP A 189 -9.19 -10.20 -26.84
CA ASP A 189 -9.03 -8.73 -26.78
C ASP A 189 -7.54 -8.28 -26.82
N VAL A 190 -6.67 -9.08 -27.44
CA VAL A 190 -5.21 -8.99 -27.32
C VAL A 190 -4.64 -8.54 -28.66
N MET A 191 -3.72 -7.58 -28.60
CA MET A 191 -2.98 -7.15 -29.78
C MET A 191 -2.04 -8.29 -30.21
N SER A 192 -2.16 -8.73 -31.47
CA SER A 192 -1.15 -9.60 -32.08
C SER A 192 0.21 -8.94 -31.93
N ASN A 193 1.21 -9.72 -31.47
CA ASN A 193 2.56 -9.30 -31.08
C ASN A 193 2.73 -8.86 -29.61
N GLU A 194 1.70 -8.91 -28.74
CA GLU A 194 1.94 -8.90 -27.29
C GLU A 194 2.65 -10.21 -26.87
N THR A 195 3.60 -10.14 -25.93
CA THR A 195 4.19 -11.34 -25.33
C THR A 195 3.64 -11.59 -23.92
N GLY A 196 3.47 -12.86 -23.55
CA GLY A 196 2.87 -13.23 -22.28
C GLY A 196 2.99 -14.72 -21.98
N PRO A 197 2.55 -15.17 -20.78
CA PRO A 197 2.52 -16.59 -20.45
C PRO A 197 1.52 -17.31 -21.36
N VAL A 198 1.98 -18.31 -22.10
CA VAL A 198 1.14 -19.13 -22.98
C VAL A 198 1.06 -20.59 -22.52
N ILE A 199 0.00 -21.25 -22.96
CA ILE A 199 -0.23 -22.68 -22.82
C ILE A 199 -0.20 -23.34 -24.20
N GLU A 200 0.10 -24.63 -24.21
CA GLU A 200 0.09 -25.43 -25.45
C GLU A 200 -1.32 -25.55 -26.02
N THR A 201 -1.40 -25.91 -27.30
CA THR A 201 -2.67 -26.03 -28.03
C THR A 201 -3.56 -27.17 -27.50
N ASP A 202 -4.84 -27.05 -27.82
CA ASP A 202 -5.86 -28.08 -27.67
C ASP A 202 -6.34 -28.49 -29.08
N LEU A 203 -6.41 -29.80 -29.36
CA LEU A 203 -6.90 -30.35 -30.62
C LEU A 203 -8.36 -29.96 -30.94
N SER A 204 -9.16 -29.59 -29.93
CA SER A 204 -10.52 -29.07 -30.16
C SER A 204 -10.52 -27.75 -30.97
N VAL A 205 -9.39 -27.04 -30.98
CA VAL A 205 -9.19 -25.74 -31.64
C VAL A 205 -8.39 -25.90 -32.94
N SER A 206 -7.31 -26.66 -32.91
CA SER A 206 -6.34 -26.75 -34.02
C SER A 206 -6.82 -27.57 -35.23
N ALA A 207 -8.04 -28.17 -35.15
CA ALA A 207 -8.70 -28.84 -36.27
C ALA A 207 -8.88 -27.98 -37.54
N ASN A 208 -8.73 -26.65 -37.46
CA ASN A 208 -8.75 -25.72 -38.60
C ASN A 208 -7.37 -25.15 -39.00
N THR A 209 -6.32 -25.31 -38.20
CA THR A 209 -4.99 -24.73 -38.45
C THR A 209 -4.10 -25.68 -39.24
N LYS A 210 -3.93 -25.42 -40.54
CA LYS A 210 -3.14 -26.26 -41.47
C LYS A 210 -1.63 -26.30 -41.24
N ASN A 211 -1.10 -25.64 -40.21
CA ASN A 211 0.33 -25.46 -40.00
C ASN A 211 0.78 -26.16 -38.71
N LYS A 212 1.49 -27.29 -38.84
CA LYS A 212 2.08 -28.01 -37.69
C LYS A 212 3.28 -27.28 -37.09
N ASP A 213 3.94 -26.45 -37.91
CA ASP A 213 5.22 -25.82 -37.56
C ASP A 213 5.05 -24.50 -36.80
N ASN A 214 3.81 -24.00 -36.66
CA ASN A 214 3.44 -22.90 -35.75
C ASN A 214 2.00 -23.06 -35.23
N PRO A 215 1.79 -23.78 -34.12
CA PRO A 215 0.47 -23.97 -33.50
C PRO A 215 -0.03 -22.68 -32.80
N ASP A 216 -1.36 -22.47 -32.77
CA ASP A 216 -2.02 -21.30 -32.17
C ASP A 216 -1.92 -21.27 -30.63
N ARG A 217 -0.76 -20.83 -30.12
CA ARG A 217 -0.46 -20.77 -28.68
C ARG A 217 -1.32 -19.74 -27.96
N ARG A 218 -2.22 -20.25 -27.12
CA ARG A 218 -3.19 -19.45 -26.36
C ARG A 218 -2.57 -18.84 -25.11
N MET A 219 -2.94 -17.61 -24.80
CA MET A 219 -2.55 -16.91 -23.57
C MET A 219 -3.15 -17.58 -22.33
N PHE A 220 -2.32 -17.86 -21.32
CA PHE A 220 -2.81 -18.22 -19.98
C PHE A 220 -3.25 -16.98 -19.19
N LYS A 221 -4.42 -16.45 -19.56
CA LYS A 221 -5.01 -15.22 -19.04
C LYS A 221 -4.96 -15.05 -17.50
N PRO A 222 -5.22 -16.08 -16.65
CA PRO A 222 -5.15 -15.92 -15.20
C PRO A 222 -3.77 -15.49 -14.68
N LEU A 223 -2.69 -16.02 -15.27
CA LEU A 223 -1.33 -15.67 -14.87
C LEU A 223 -0.91 -14.31 -15.42
N ARG A 224 -1.26 -13.99 -16.68
CA ARG A 224 -1.06 -12.64 -17.22
C ARG A 224 -1.75 -11.59 -16.33
N ASP A 225 -3.01 -11.81 -15.99
CA ASP A 225 -3.78 -10.84 -15.21
C ASP A 225 -3.24 -10.67 -13.78
N GLY A 226 -2.61 -11.70 -13.21
CA GLY A 226 -1.81 -11.59 -11.98
C GLY A 226 -0.57 -10.73 -12.18
N LEU A 227 0.34 -11.17 -13.06
CA LEU A 227 1.62 -10.49 -13.29
C LEU A 227 1.42 -9.03 -13.73
N LYS A 228 0.56 -8.77 -14.72
CA LYS A 228 0.41 -7.46 -15.38
C LYS A 228 -0.51 -6.48 -14.67
N LEU A 229 -1.70 -6.94 -14.24
CA LEU A 229 -2.75 -6.04 -13.74
C LEU A 229 -2.76 -5.88 -12.21
N GLN A 230 -1.99 -6.72 -11.51
CA GLN A 230 -1.99 -6.76 -10.04
C GLN A 230 -0.57 -6.60 -9.47
N GLN A 231 0.41 -7.34 -10.01
CA GLN A 231 1.76 -7.39 -9.44
C GLN A 231 2.78 -6.42 -10.08
N GLY A 232 2.55 -5.97 -11.32
CA GLY A 232 3.51 -5.13 -12.06
C GLY A 232 4.74 -5.90 -12.57
N LEU A 233 4.67 -7.24 -12.61
CA LEU A 233 5.76 -8.16 -12.97
C LEU A 233 5.59 -8.74 -14.38
N ASP A 234 4.95 -8.04 -15.32
CA ASP A 234 4.82 -8.52 -16.71
C ASP A 234 6.10 -8.35 -17.53
N ASN A 235 6.93 -7.36 -17.19
CA ASN A 235 8.21 -7.05 -17.83
C ASN A 235 9.44 -7.45 -16.98
N ASP A 236 9.22 -7.99 -15.78
CA ASP A 236 10.30 -8.53 -14.94
C ASP A 236 10.67 -9.95 -15.43
N GLY A 237 11.84 -10.08 -16.08
CA GLY A 237 12.32 -11.37 -16.60
C GLY A 237 12.79 -12.37 -15.54
N ALA A 238 12.91 -11.95 -14.28
CA ALA A 238 13.35 -12.79 -13.16
C ALA A 238 12.14 -13.22 -12.33
N ARG A 239 11.48 -12.26 -11.66
CA ARG A 239 10.32 -12.48 -10.78
C ARG A 239 9.03 -12.74 -11.55
N GLY A 240 8.95 -12.21 -12.77
CA GLY A 240 7.73 -12.13 -13.57
C GLY A 240 7.42 -13.37 -14.37
N GLN A 241 7.56 -13.32 -15.69
CA GLN A 241 7.24 -14.47 -16.54
C GLN A 241 8.24 -15.62 -16.31
N SER A 242 7.95 -16.82 -16.82
CA SER A 242 8.98 -17.85 -16.98
C SER A 242 9.49 -17.76 -18.41
N THR A 243 10.81 -17.68 -18.61
CA THR A 243 11.42 -17.77 -19.95
C THR A 243 11.36 -19.19 -20.49
N SER A 244 11.61 -20.15 -19.60
CA SER A 244 11.84 -21.57 -19.87
C SER A 244 10.55 -22.41 -19.73
N SER A 245 10.51 -23.59 -20.36
CA SER A 245 9.37 -24.52 -20.28
C SER A 245 9.74 -25.95 -20.69
N ALA A 246 9.09 -26.96 -20.10
CA ALA A 246 9.32 -28.39 -20.35
C ALA A 246 9.09 -28.88 -21.81
N ARG A 247 8.66 -28.01 -22.74
CA ARG A 247 8.57 -28.26 -24.20
C ARG A 247 9.39 -27.28 -25.06
N ARG A 248 10.05 -26.27 -24.46
CA ARG A 248 10.75 -25.20 -25.20
C ARG A 248 12.23 -25.48 -25.43
N GLU A 249 12.90 -26.17 -24.50
CA GLU A 249 14.28 -26.62 -24.69
C GLU A 249 14.38 -28.14 -24.95
N SER A 250 15.49 -28.58 -25.56
CA SER A 250 15.75 -29.98 -25.88
C SER A 250 17.26 -30.29 -25.79
N PRO A 251 17.74 -30.94 -24.71
CA PRO A 251 16.99 -31.43 -23.56
C PRO A 251 16.49 -30.30 -22.66
N SER A 252 15.25 -30.39 -22.16
CA SER A 252 14.74 -29.42 -21.19
C SER A 252 15.38 -29.60 -19.82
N GLN A 253 15.66 -28.47 -19.18
CA GLN A 253 16.17 -28.37 -17.81
C GLN A 253 15.05 -28.02 -16.80
N VAL A 254 13.80 -27.95 -17.28
CA VAL A 254 12.63 -27.55 -16.50
C VAL A 254 11.89 -28.77 -15.96
N PHE A 255 12.06 -29.02 -14.67
CA PHE A 255 11.38 -30.08 -13.92
C PHE A 255 10.26 -29.50 -13.06
N GLY A 256 9.22 -30.29 -12.75
CA GLY A 256 8.18 -29.83 -11.84
C GLY A 256 6.86 -30.57 -11.89
N ILE A 257 5.87 -29.97 -11.24
CA ILE A 257 4.48 -30.43 -11.17
C ILE A 257 3.59 -29.22 -11.46
N LEU A 258 2.70 -29.34 -12.45
CA LEU A 258 1.68 -28.33 -12.73
C LEU A 258 0.28 -28.95 -12.63
N THR A 259 -0.63 -28.23 -11.98
CA THR A 259 -2.04 -28.64 -11.79
C THR A 259 -2.89 -28.20 -12.99
N PRO A 260 -3.99 -28.90 -13.35
CA PRO A 260 -4.85 -28.54 -14.49
C PRO A 260 -5.44 -27.11 -14.47
N ASN A 261 -5.35 -26.41 -13.34
CA ASN A 261 -5.82 -25.03 -13.16
C ASN A 261 -4.65 -24.00 -13.20
N GLY A 262 -3.41 -24.43 -13.49
CA GLY A 262 -2.24 -23.57 -13.69
C GLY A 262 -1.48 -23.12 -12.43
N SER A 263 -1.72 -23.73 -11.27
CA SER A 263 -0.78 -23.61 -10.13
C SER A 263 0.35 -24.64 -10.29
N GLN A 264 1.59 -24.23 -10.04
CA GLN A 264 2.81 -24.95 -10.41
C GLN A 264 3.90 -24.92 -9.34
N PHE A 265 4.64 -26.01 -9.25
CA PHE A 265 5.97 -26.09 -8.65
C PHE A 265 6.96 -26.39 -9.77
N VAL A 266 7.99 -25.56 -9.92
CA VAL A 266 8.97 -25.65 -11.01
C VAL A 266 10.38 -25.54 -10.42
N MET A 267 11.30 -26.32 -10.95
CA MET A 267 12.73 -26.22 -10.79
C MET A 267 13.32 -26.11 -12.20
N ASP A 268 14.21 -25.16 -12.41
CA ASP A 268 14.91 -24.92 -13.66
C ASP A 268 16.40 -24.99 -13.36
N ASP A 269 17.09 -25.96 -13.96
CA ASP A 269 18.54 -26.16 -13.80
C ASP A 269 19.36 -25.30 -14.79
N GLY A 270 18.69 -24.48 -15.64
CA GLY A 270 19.31 -23.50 -16.53
C GLY A 270 19.90 -24.07 -17.82
N GLU A 271 19.72 -23.37 -18.95
CA GLU A 271 20.22 -23.84 -20.26
C GLU A 271 21.76 -23.95 -20.28
N PRO A 272 22.34 -25.14 -20.59
CA PRO A 272 23.78 -25.30 -20.65
C PRO A 272 24.39 -24.41 -21.75
N PRO A 273 25.58 -23.81 -21.54
CA PRO A 273 26.18 -22.89 -22.50
C PRO A 273 26.24 -23.45 -23.92
N SER A 274 25.77 -22.68 -24.89
CA SER A 274 25.66 -23.11 -26.28
C SER A 274 27.00 -23.61 -26.82
N SER A 275 27.02 -24.82 -27.39
CA SER A 275 28.21 -25.36 -28.05
C SER A 275 28.59 -24.62 -29.34
N ASP A 276 27.73 -23.71 -29.80
CA ASP A 276 27.98 -22.76 -30.86
C ASP A 276 28.58 -21.44 -30.31
N PRO A 277 29.81 -21.05 -30.72
CA PRO A 277 30.44 -19.79 -30.33
C PRO A 277 29.87 -18.53 -31.03
N GLN A 278 28.92 -18.66 -31.96
CA GLN A 278 28.24 -17.53 -32.61
C GLN A 278 26.88 -17.19 -31.96
N SER A 279 26.30 -18.11 -31.20
CA SER A 279 25.07 -17.87 -30.44
C SER A 279 25.31 -16.84 -29.32
N PRO A 280 24.38 -15.90 -29.09
CA PRO A 280 24.50 -14.96 -27.99
C PRO A 280 24.42 -15.72 -26.66
N PRO A 281 25.12 -15.28 -25.60
CA PRO A 281 25.05 -15.92 -24.29
C PRO A 281 23.66 -15.70 -23.68
N VAL A 282 22.78 -16.69 -23.87
CA VAL A 282 21.60 -16.86 -23.02
C VAL A 282 22.14 -17.12 -21.62
N GLN A 283 21.80 -16.24 -20.68
CA GLN A 283 22.12 -16.47 -19.27
C GLN A 283 21.18 -17.57 -18.77
N PRO A 284 21.69 -18.75 -18.34
CA PRO A 284 20.84 -19.79 -17.75
C PRO A 284 20.05 -19.21 -16.58
N ARG A 285 18.75 -19.51 -16.51
CA ARG A 285 17.86 -19.11 -15.41
C ARG A 285 17.70 -20.27 -14.42
N GLU A 286 18.67 -20.44 -13.54
CA GLU A 286 18.62 -21.41 -12.45
C GLU A 286 17.66 -20.91 -11.36
N PHE A 287 16.54 -21.60 -11.12
CA PHE A 287 15.59 -21.21 -10.06
C PHE A 287 14.67 -22.33 -9.54
N ILE A 288 14.13 -22.13 -8.33
CA ILE A 288 13.08 -22.95 -7.72
C ILE A 288 11.85 -22.05 -7.44
N ARG A 289 10.68 -22.41 -7.97
CA ARG A 289 9.50 -21.54 -8.06
C ARG A 289 8.22 -22.27 -7.67
N LEU A 290 7.60 -21.87 -6.57
CA LEU A 290 6.23 -22.23 -6.18
C LEU A 290 5.30 -21.07 -6.57
N ARG A 291 4.37 -21.29 -7.50
CA ARG A 291 3.51 -20.22 -8.03
C ARG A 291 2.06 -20.66 -8.23
N THR A 292 1.13 -19.87 -7.72
CA THR A 292 -0.31 -20.02 -7.99
C THR A 292 -0.68 -19.54 -9.39
N LYS A 293 -1.79 -20.02 -9.94
CA LYS A 293 -2.31 -19.60 -11.25
C LYS A 293 -2.54 -18.09 -11.44
N GLY A 294 -2.56 -17.32 -10.35
CA GLY A 294 -2.77 -15.87 -10.33
C GLY A 294 -1.56 -15.07 -9.88
N GLY A 295 -0.34 -15.62 -10.01
CA GLY A 295 0.92 -14.89 -9.81
C GLY A 295 1.47 -14.89 -8.38
N ALA A 296 0.67 -15.15 -7.34
CA ALA A 296 1.20 -15.26 -5.96
C ALA A 296 2.22 -16.40 -5.88
N GLN A 297 3.39 -16.14 -5.31
CA GLN A 297 4.54 -17.04 -5.42
C GLN A 297 5.56 -16.93 -4.28
N LEU A 298 6.38 -17.99 -4.18
CA LEU A 298 7.71 -18.01 -3.57
C LEU A 298 8.70 -18.44 -4.67
N LEU A 299 9.79 -17.70 -4.81
CA LEU A 299 10.85 -17.89 -5.80
C LEU A 299 12.20 -17.85 -5.10
N ILE A 300 13.06 -18.81 -5.39
CA ILE A 300 14.50 -18.81 -5.08
C ILE A 300 15.20 -18.78 -6.44
N ASP A 301 15.88 -17.70 -6.77
CA ASP A 301 16.52 -17.47 -8.07
C ASP A 301 18.03 -17.40 -7.88
N GLN A 302 18.75 -18.36 -8.48
CA GLN A 302 20.18 -18.56 -8.33
C GLN A 302 20.98 -17.71 -9.34
N THR A 303 20.37 -17.36 -10.48
CA THR A 303 20.96 -16.52 -11.54
C THR A 303 20.96 -15.04 -11.17
N ASP A 304 19.84 -14.54 -10.62
CA ASP A 304 19.73 -13.17 -10.13
C ASP A 304 19.98 -13.05 -8.61
N GLY A 305 20.30 -14.14 -7.91
CA GLY A 305 20.77 -14.10 -6.51
C GLY A 305 19.74 -13.54 -5.53
N PHE A 306 18.51 -14.07 -5.52
CA PHE A 306 17.50 -13.62 -4.56
C PHE A 306 16.48 -14.70 -4.14
N VAL A 307 15.88 -14.53 -2.96
CA VAL A 307 14.67 -15.20 -2.51
C VAL A 307 13.53 -14.18 -2.41
N TYR A 308 12.46 -14.39 -3.17
CA TYR A 308 11.35 -13.46 -3.33
C TYR A 308 10.01 -14.11 -3.02
N ALA A 309 9.15 -13.42 -2.27
CA ALA A 309 7.76 -13.84 -2.06
C ALA A 309 6.80 -12.67 -2.23
N ILE A 310 5.71 -12.88 -3.00
CA ILE A 310 4.72 -11.84 -3.32
C ILE A 310 3.28 -12.37 -3.22
N SER A 311 2.43 -11.53 -2.63
CA SER A 311 0.96 -11.64 -2.60
C SER A 311 0.32 -11.70 -4.00
N ARG A 312 -0.91 -12.22 -4.09
CA ARG A 312 -1.63 -12.33 -5.38
C ARG A 312 -1.95 -10.97 -6.00
N ASP A 313 -2.28 -9.98 -5.17
CA ASP A 313 -2.67 -8.63 -5.58
C ASP A 313 -1.50 -7.64 -5.60
N GLY A 314 -0.26 -8.11 -5.43
CA GLY A 314 0.97 -7.30 -5.51
C GLY A 314 1.26 -6.39 -4.31
N ARG A 315 0.29 -6.20 -3.42
CA ARG A 315 0.32 -5.20 -2.33
C ARG A 315 1.24 -5.53 -1.16
N THR A 316 1.84 -6.71 -1.14
CA THR A 316 2.79 -7.14 -0.11
C THR A 316 3.80 -8.10 -0.71
N TRP A 317 5.08 -7.83 -0.47
CA TRP A 317 6.19 -8.68 -0.89
C TRP A 317 7.37 -8.56 0.08
N LEU A 318 8.27 -9.53 0.02
CA LEU A 318 9.59 -9.49 0.66
C LEU A 318 10.65 -10.04 -0.29
N GLU A 319 11.87 -9.50 -0.19
CA GLU A 319 13.03 -9.93 -0.97
C GLU A 319 14.27 -10.04 -0.09
N LEU A 320 14.97 -11.17 -0.19
CA LEU A 320 16.31 -11.39 0.32
C LEU A 320 17.23 -11.46 -0.90
N SER A 321 18.02 -10.43 -1.16
CA SER A 321 18.90 -10.32 -2.34
C SER A 321 20.36 -10.40 -1.91
N ASP A 322 21.21 -11.13 -2.64
CA ASP A 322 22.66 -11.14 -2.43
C ASP A 322 23.39 -10.03 -3.20
N LYS A 323 22.68 -9.30 -4.09
CA LYS A 323 23.27 -8.24 -4.91
C LYS A 323 23.82 -7.10 -4.03
N GLY A 324 25.07 -6.71 -4.30
CA GLY A 324 25.76 -5.65 -3.55
C GLY A 324 26.36 -6.18 -2.24
N ASP A 325 25.99 -5.56 -1.12
CA ASP A 325 26.37 -6.01 0.24
C ASP A 325 25.38 -7.06 0.82
N GLY A 326 24.31 -7.37 0.08
CA GLY A 326 23.17 -8.16 0.53
C GLY A 326 22.05 -7.30 1.15
N ASN A 327 20.84 -7.37 0.58
CA ASN A 327 19.67 -6.59 0.99
C ASN A 327 18.55 -7.47 1.56
N PHE A 328 17.77 -6.93 2.49
CA PHE A 328 16.50 -7.52 2.93
C PHE A 328 15.40 -6.45 2.92
N ASP A 329 14.54 -6.54 1.91
CA ASP A 329 13.50 -5.56 1.64
C ASP A 329 12.11 -6.15 1.98
N ILE A 330 11.26 -5.34 2.61
CA ILE A 330 9.87 -5.69 2.95
C ILE A 330 8.97 -4.55 2.51
N TYR A 331 7.92 -4.87 1.76
CA TYR A 331 6.89 -3.91 1.36
C TYR A 331 5.50 -4.40 1.74
N THR A 332 4.64 -3.50 2.21
CA THR A 332 3.19 -3.72 2.28
C THR A 332 2.44 -2.40 2.11
N SER A 333 1.27 -2.44 1.47
CA SER A 333 0.31 -1.33 1.47
C SER A 333 -0.60 -1.33 2.72
N GLY A 334 -0.38 -2.25 3.66
CA GLY A 334 -1.11 -2.35 4.92
C GLY A 334 -0.21 -2.04 6.12
N ASN A 335 -0.35 -2.82 7.20
CA ASN A 335 0.50 -2.72 8.38
C ASN A 335 1.61 -3.79 8.38
N ILE A 336 2.83 -3.39 8.76
CA ILE A 336 3.83 -4.32 9.31
C ILE A 336 3.59 -4.40 10.82
N SER A 337 3.81 -5.56 11.44
CA SER A 337 3.65 -5.73 12.89
C SER A 337 4.69 -6.72 13.42
N ILE A 338 5.51 -6.25 14.36
CA ILE A 338 6.64 -6.98 14.93
C ILE A 338 6.42 -7.05 16.44
N HIS A 339 6.44 -8.25 17.02
CA HIS A 339 6.17 -8.46 18.44
C HIS A 339 6.98 -9.63 18.99
N ALA A 340 7.47 -9.48 20.23
CA ALA A 340 8.05 -10.55 21.02
C ALA A 340 7.39 -10.54 22.41
N GLU A 341 6.78 -11.66 22.80
CA GLU A 341 6.00 -11.78 24.03
C GLU A 341 6.89 -11.89 25.29
N LYS A 342 8.06 -12.53 25.15
CA LYS A 342 8.90 -13.00 26.26
C LYS A 342 10.40 -12.66 26.10
N GLY A 343 10.77 -11.85 25.11
CA GLY A 343 12.15 -11.52 24.77
C GLY A 343 12.25 -10.21 23.99
N ASP A 344 13.47 -9.81 23.66
CA ASP A 344 13.78 -8.48 23.15
C ASP A 344 13.73 -8.38 21.62
N ILE A 345 13.15 -7.29 21.10
CA ILE A 345 13.32 -6.86 19.70
C ILE A 345 14.56 -5.98 19.64
N ASN A 346 15.55 -6.37 18.83
CA ASN A 346 16.83 -5.69 18.74
C ASN A 346 17.02 -5.10 17.33
N LEU A 347 17.36 -3.82 17.25
CA LEU A 347 17.69 -3.11 16.01
C LEU A 347 19.09 -2.51 16.12
N LYS A 348 19.94 -2.74 15.12
CA LYS A 348 21.33 -2.27 15.11
C LYS A 348 21.84 -2.09 13.67
N ALA A 349 22.28 -0.89 13.32
CA ALA A 349 23.16 -0.66 12.20
C ALA A 349 24.64 -0.65 12.67
N GLY A 350 25.58 -0.98 11.78
CA GLY A 350 26.99 -1.18 12.12
C GLY A 350 27.91 -0.03 11.69
N LEU A 351 27.83 0.36 10.41
CA LEU A 351 28.66 1.40 9.76
C LEU A 351 27.82 2.52 9.14
N LYS A 352 26.49 2.43 9.28
CA LYS A 352 25.46 3.30 8.69
C LYS A 352 24.37 3.53 9.76
N ASP A 353 23.34 4.28 9.42
CA ASP A 353 22.33 4.79 10.34
C ASP A 353 21.12 3.86 10.55
N ILE A 354 20.27 4.19 11.53
CA ILE A 354 18.91 3.65 11.66
C ILE A 354 17.94 4.80 11.42
N ASN A 355 17.29 4.81 10.25
CA ASN A 355 16.33 5.84 9.88
C ASN A 355 14.91 5.42 10.30
N ILE A 356 14.16 6.33 10.91
CA ILE A 356 12.76 6.12 11.31
C ILE A 356 11.99 7.38 10.92
N GLN A 357 10.97 7.22 10.06
CA GLN A 357 10.16 8.31 9.52
C GLN A 357 8.69 7.90 9.51
N ALA A 358 7.81 8.87 9.78
CA ALA A 358 6.38 8.77 9.55
C ALA A 358 5.86 10.14 9.10
N GLU A 359 4.88 10.18 8.20
CA GLU A 359 4.23 11.42 7.76
C GLU A 359 3.29 12.02 8.82
N ARG A 360 3.07 11.28 9.91
CA ARG A 360 2.18 11.64 11.01
C ARG A 360 2.91 11.56 12.36
N ASP A 361 2.77 10.43 13.05
CA ASP A 361 3.08 10.30 14.48
C ASP A 361 4.08 9.16 14.74
N ILE A 362 5.22 9.46 15.37
CA ILE A 362 6.14 8.43 15.91
C ILE A 362 5.89 8.32 17.42
N ASN A 363 5.25 7.22 17.82
CA ASN A 363 4.84 6.98 19.22
C ASN A 363 5.82 6.03 19.93
N ILE A 364 6.45 6.49 21.01
CA ILE A 364 7.39 5.69 21.81
C ILE A 364 6.93 5.66 23.27
N VAL A 365 6.61 4.46 23.77
CA VAL A 365 6.12 4.24 25.14
C VAL A 365 6.92 3.10 25.79
N ALA A 366 7.43 3.32 26.99
CA ALA A 366 8.13 2.29 27.76
C ALA A 366 7.65 2.29 29.22
N GLY A 367 7.24 1.14 29.75
CA GLY A 367 6.78 1.00 31.14
C GLY A 367 7.87 1.12 32.23
N LYS A 368 9.09 1.55 31.87
CA LYS A 368 10.21 1.81 32.79
C LYS A 368 11.03 3.02 32.35
N ASN A 369 11.95 2.84 31.39
CA ASN A 369 12.91 3.85 30.97
C ASN A 369 12.97 3.93 29.44
N ILE A 370 13.00 5.14 28.90
CA ILE A 370 13.57 5.44 27.58
C ILE A 370 14.99 5.98 27.84
N ARG A 371 15.98 5.55 27.06
CA ARG A 371 17.37 6.03 27.17
C ARG A 371 17.89 6.40 25.79
N MET A 372 18.24 7.67 25.63
CA MET A 372 18.87 8.21 24.42
C MET A 372 20.28 8.68 24.79
N LEU A 373 21.27 8.33 23.98
CA LEU A 373 22.67 8.68 24.17
C LEU A 373 23.27 8.96 22.79
N ALA A 374 23.86 10.15 22.62
CA ALA A 374 24.57 10.51 21.41
C ALA A 374 26.05 10.78 21.73
N GLY A 375 26.94 10.45 20.80
CA GLY A 375 28.39 10.63 20.95
C GLY A 375 28.91 12.01 20.55
N GLN A 376 28.08 12.84 19.90
CA GLN A 376 28.39 14.19 19.45
C GLN A 376 27.18 15.11 19.75
N ASN A 377 26.24 15.22 18.81
CA ASN A 377 25.07 16.09 18.91
C ASN A 377 23.80 15.31 19.28
N PHE A 378 22.86 15.97 19.94
CA PHE A 378 21.47 15.53 20.06
C PHE A 378 20.58 16.71 19.73
N ASP A 379 20.12 16.76 18.48
CA ASP A 379 19.34 17.87 17.93
C ASP A 379 17.84 17.60 18.06
N THR A 380 17.03 18.64 18.27
CA THR A 380 15.58 18.54 18.35
C THR A 380 14.95 19.83 17.84
N LEU A 381 14.22 19.74 16.73
CA LEU A 381 13.50 20.84 16.10
C LEU A 381 12.02 20.46 15.98
N VAL A 382 11.14 21.32 16.48
CA VAL A 382 9.68 21.13 16.44
C VAL A 382 9.04 22.48 16.13
N GLN A 383 8.11 22.53 15.18
CA GLN A 383 7.38 23.76 14.81
C GLN A 383 6.27 24.10 15.81
N GLY A 384 5.67 23.07 16.42
CA GLY A 384 4.72 23.20 17.53
C GLY A 384 5.41 23.25 18.90
N ASN A 385 4.73 22.74 19.93
CA ASN A 385 5.25 22.77 21.30
C ASN A 385 6.19 21.59 21.60
N ILE A 386 7.29 21.87 22.28
CA ILE A 386 8.05 20.86 23.05
C ILE A 386 7.57 20.98 24.50
N SER A 387 7.10 19.88 25.09
CA SER A 387 6.65 19.81 26.49
C SER A 387 7.41 18.74 27.27
N THR A 388 7.98 19.13 28.41
CA THR A 388 8.73 18.24 29.30
C THR A 388 8.21 18.40 30.71
N GLU A 389 7.51 17.40 31.22
CA GLU A 389 7.03 17.34 32.60
C GLU A 389 7.81 16.28 33.39
N SER A 390 8.05 16.54 34.68
CA SER A 390 8.55 15.52 35.61
C SER A 390 7.98 15.76 37.00
N GLN A 391 7.42 14.70 37.60
CA GLN A 391 6.96 14.72 38.99
C GLN A 391 8.10 14.70 40.02
N ALA A 392 9.37 14.66 39.57
CA ALA A 392 10.53 14.57 40.44
C ALA A 392 11.61 15.61 40.10
N LYS A 393 12.29 15.48 38.96
CA LYS A 393 13.43 16.35 38.60
C LYS A 393 13.69 16.37 37.10
N ILE A 394 13.71 17.57 36.53
CA ILE A 394 14.38 17.88 35.26
C ILE A 394 15.75 18.48 35.63
N SER A 395 16.82 18.14 34.90
CA SER A 395 18.09 18.86 35.05
C SER A 395 18.95 18.80 33.79
N SER A 396 19.24 19.98 33.25
CA SER A 396 20.27 20.24 32.25
C SER A 396 21.62 20.57 32.89
N LYS A 397 22.71 20.39 32.14
CA LYS A 397 24.04 20.91 32.46
C LYS A 397 24.85 21.03 31.16
N ALA A 398 25.30 22.23 30.83
CA ALA A 398 26.36 22.45 29.83
C ALA A 398 27.74 22.48 30.52
N ALA A 399 28.79 22.31 29.72
CA ALA A 399 30.18 22.57 30.14
C ALA A 399 30.72 23.91 29.57
N GLY A 400 30.28 24.27 28.36
CA GLY A 400 30.32 25.64 27.83
C GLY A 400 28.97 26.33 28.06
N ASP A 401 28.56 27.15 27.09
CA ASP A 401 27.35 27.98 27.19
C ASP A 401 26.04 27.17 27.29
N TYR A 402 25.06 27.74 27.99
CA TYR A 402 23.70 27.24 28.06
C TYR A 402 22.73 28.39 27.76
N ALA A 403 22.30 28.47 26.50
CA ALA A 403 21.39 29.52 26.03
C ALA A 403 19.93 29.08 26.15
N ILE A 404 19.07 30.01 26.58
CA ILE A 404 17.60 29.91 26.45
C ILE A 404 17.16 31.23 25.84
N ASN A 405 16.67 31.19 24.60
CA ASN A 405 16.22 32.35 23.84
C ASN A 405 14.72 32.24 23.56
N SER A 406 14.01 33.37 23.53
CA SER A 406 12.60 33.43 23.11
C SER A 406 12.27 34.83 22.62
N ASP A 407 11.63 34.94 21.46
CA ASP A 407 11.19 36.20 20.87
C ASP A 407 9.99 36.84 21.60
N SER A 408 9.47 36.19 22.65
CA SER A 408 8.32 36.66 23.42
C SER A 408 8.55 36.64 24.92
N LYS A 409 8.57 35.46 25.57
CA LYS A 409 8.68 35.37 27.03
C LYS A 409 9.34 34.07 27.48
N ILE A 410 10.30 34.20 28.40
CA ILE A 410 10.81 33.10 29.21
C ILE A 410 10.10 33.19 30.57
N GLY A 411 9.18 32.27 30.83
CA GLY A 411 8.44 32.21 32.08
C GLY A 411 9.10 31.27 33.08
N ILE A 412 9.49 31.78 34.25
CA ILE A 412 10.03 30.99 35.36
C ILE A 412 9.17 31.24 36.60
N THR A 413 8.63 30.16 37.18
CA THR A 413 7.81 30.21 38.39
C THR A 413 8.32 29.16 39.36
N ALA A 414 8.73 29.58 40.57
CA ALA A 414 9.15 28.70 41.65
C ALA A 414 8.32 28.98 42.91
N VAL A 415 7.80 27.92 43.54
CA VAL A 415 7.16 28.00 44.87
C VAL A 415 8.20 28.00 45.99
N GLY A 416 9.34 27.33 45.74
CA GLY A 416 10.56 27.46 46.53
C GLY A 416 11.53 28.49 45.93
N ASN A 417 12.82 28.31 46.18
CA ASN A 417 13.84 29.27 45.77
C ASN A 417 14.17 29.15 44.27
N LEU A 418 14.01 30.24 43.51
CA LEU A 418 14.83 30.49 42.32
C LEU A 418 16.24 30.93 42.78
N ARG A 419 17.30 30.45 42.14
CA ARG A 419 18.69 30.75 42.51
C ARG A 419 19.57 30.87 41.28
N GLU A 420 19.95 32.11 40.97
CA GLU A 420 20.95 32.44 39.96
C GLU A 420 22.29 32.72 40.62
N GLN A 421 23.39 32.25 40.03
CA GLN A 421 24.75 32.52 40.51
C GLN A 421 25.74 32.62 39.36
N ALA A 422 26.35 33.80 39.22
CA ALA A 422 27.48 34.07 38.33
C ALA A 422 28.28 35.24 38.92
N SER A 423 29.51 35.48 38.43
CA SER A 423 30.33 36.63 38.86
C SER A 423 29.68 37.98 38.50
N ASN A 424 28.93 38.01 37.39
CA ASN A 424 28.07 39.11 36.97
C ASN A 424 26.72 38.50 36.57
N VAL A 425 25.60 39.11 37.00
CA VAL A 425 24.25 38.78 36.53
C VAL A 425 23.67 40.04 35.89
N PHE A 426 23.32 39.96 34.61
CA PHE A 426 22.86 41.10 33.83
C PHE A 426 21.34 41.05 33.63
N MET A 427 20.61 41.94 34.29
CA MET A 427 19.17 42.11 34.09
C MET A 427 18.94 43.32 33.16
N ASN A 428 18.36 43.08 31.98
CA ASN A 428 18.05 44.10 30.96
C ASN A 428 19.25 44.93 30.44
N SER A 429 20.44 44.35 30.31
CA SER A 429 21.65 45.05 29.81
C SER A 429 21.77 45.11 28.28
N GLY A 430 20.65 45.15 27.56
CA GLY A 430 20.68 45.46 26.12
C GLY A 430 21.09 46.92 25.89
N PRO A 431 21.46 47.31 24.67
CA PRO A 431 21.54 48.73 24.33
C PRO A 431 20.14 49.33 24.43
N GLY A 432 19.86 50.02 25.53
CA GLY A 432 18.74 50.95 25.57
C GLY A 432 18.91 51.98 24.44
N PRO A 433 17.83 52.64 23.98
CA PRO A 433 17.97 53.73 23.04
C PRO A 433 18.96 54.74 23.62
N GLN A 434 20.02 55.07 22.87
CA GLN A 434 20.88 56.18 23.25
C GLN A 434 19.99 57.42 23.31
N SER A 435 19.73 57.92 24.51
CA SER A 435 19.39 59.32 24.66
C SER A 435 20.54 60.10 24.04
N ASP A 436 20.23 61.02 23.12
CA ASP A 436 21.21 61.97 22.61
C ASP A 436 21.99 62.58 23.78
N ALA A 437 23.31 62.70 23.63
CA ALA A 437 24.15 63.28 24.67
C ALA A 437 23.55 64.63 25.09
N PRO A 438 23.25 64.85 26.39
CA PRO A 438 22.42 65.96 26.82
C PRO A 438 23.00 67.27 26.28
N SER A 439 22.18 68.00 25.52
CA SER A 439 22.59 69.27 24.92
C SER A 439 23.18 70.15 26.00
N THR A 440 24.38 70.68 25.75
CA THR A 440 25.20 71.38 26.75
C THR A 440 24.32 72.37 27.50
N PRO A 441 24.12 72.20 28.84
CA PRO A 441 23.13 72.96 29.57
C PRO A 441 23.39 74.45 29.34
N PRO A 442 22.34 75.25 29.06
CA PRO A 442 22.52 76.65 28.70
C PRO A 442 23.34 77.34 29.78
N SER A 443 24.37 78.08 29.36
CA SER A 443 25.32 78.69 30.28
C SER A 443 24.56 79.64 31.20
N TYR A 444 24.44 79.25 32.47
CA TYR A 444 23.80 80.07 33.50
C TYR A 444 24.58 81.38 33.62
N GLN A 445 24.01 82.43 33.01
CA GLN A 445 24.37 83.81 33.34
C GLN A 445 23.97 84.01 34.80
N VAL A 446 24.95 83.86 35.70
CA VAL A 446 24.79 84.27 37.09
C VAL A 446 24.56 85.77 37.05
N ALA A 447 23.32 86.18 37.27
CA ALA A 447 22.97 87.57 37.47
C ALA A 447 23.61 88.02 38.79
N SER A 448 24.84 88.53 38.70
CA SER A 448 25.55 89.16 39.82
C SER A 448 24.61 90.20 40.44
N PRO A 449 24.18 90.05 41.70
CA PRO A 449 23.24 90.97 42.31
C PRO A 449 23.86 92.37 42.37
N SER A 450 23.30 93.29 41.59
CA SER A 450 23.70 94.69 41.57
C SER A 450 23.22 95.37 42.85
N SER A 451 24.11 95.36 43.85
CA SER A 451 23.93 95.82 45.22
C SER A 451 23.04 94.92 46.11
N PRO A 452 23.40 94.71 47.39
CA PRO A 452 22.46 94.25 48.39
C PRO A 452 21.41 95.36 48.69
N PRO A 453 20.21 95.01 49.17
CA PRO A 453 19.26 96.01 49.64
C PRO A 453 19.80 96.72 50.89
N GLU A 454 19.94 98.04 50.83
CA GLU A 454 20.22 98.87 52.01
C GLU A 454 19.00 98.91 52.93
N ALA A 455 19.23 98.96 54.25
CA ALA A 455 18.16 99.06 55.23
C ALA A 455 17.57 100.48 55.25
N SER A 456 16.25 100.60 55.29
CA SER A 456 15.58 101.87 55.60
C SER A 456 15.53 102.09 57.11
N ASP A 457 15.60 103.35 57.54
CA ASP A 457 15.66 103.79 58.96
C ASP A 457 14.34 103.57 59.75
N SER A 458 13.53 102.57 59.37
CA SER A 458 12.29 102.18 60.04
C SER A 458 12.22 100.71 60.45
N GLY A 459 13.23 99.90 60.10
CA GLY A 459 13.41 98.54 60.64
C GLY A 459 12.33 97.52 60.21
N ARG A 460 11.68 97.72 59.06
CA ARG A 460 10.72 96.76 58.49
C ARG A 460 11.19 96.28 57.11
N TRP A 461 11.04 94.98 56.89
CA TRP A 461 11.19 94.36 55.57
C TRP A 461 9.86 94.44 54.82
N GLU A 462 9.86 95.03 53.63
CA GLU A 462 8.73 94.95 52.70
C GLU A 462 9.08 93.97 51.57
N PRO A 463 8.12 93.14 51.09
CA PRO A 463 8.39 92.20 49.99
C PRO A 463 8.72 92.92 48.68
N GLY A 464 9.78 92.47 48.01
CA GLY A 464 10.07 92.86 46.63
C GLY A 464 8.96 92.42 45.66
N ALA A 465 8.95 93.01 44.46
CA ALA A 465 7.88 92.84 43.47
C ALA A 465 7.60 91.36 43.11
N ALA A 466 6.33 91.05 42.88
CA ALA A 466 5.87 89.69 42.57
C ALA A 466 6.48 89.14 41.27
N TYR A 467 6.85 87.86 41.29
CA TYR A 467 7.26 87.12 40.11
C TYR A 467 6.06 86.93 39.14
N PRO A 468 6.27 86.93 37.82
CA PRO A 468 5.23 86.56 36.85
C PRO A 468 4.73 85.13 37.08
N GLU A 469 3.42 84.91 36.88
CA GLU A 469 2.85 83.56 36.93
C GLU A 469 3.50 82.65 35.86
N GLY A 470 3.88 81.42 36.27
CA GLY A 470 4.50 80.41 35.39
C GLY A 470 5.98 80.12 35.65
N SER A 471 6.65 80.84 36.57
CA SER A 471 8.08 80.58 36.89
C SER A 471 8.28 79.57 38.03
N ASN A 472 7.74 78.35 37.91
CA ASN A 472 7.86 77.28 38.92
C ASN A 472 8.68 76.07 38.41
N ILE A 473 10.00 76.11 38.61
CA ILE A 473 10.97 75.13 38.06
C ILE A 473 10.97 73.74 38.77
N ILE A 474 9.98 73.47 39.64
CA ILE A 474 9.96 72.29 40.54
C ILE A 474 8.68 71.47 40.35
N SER A 475 8.62 70.67 39.28
CA SER A 475 7.57 69.65 39.11
C SER A 475 7.96 68.35 39.84
N ARG A 476 7.64 68.28 41.14
CA ARG A 476 7.54 67.08 42.00
C ARG A 476 8.44 65.88 41.61
N VAL A 477 9.63 65.78 42.20
CA VAL A 477 10.35 64.49 42.26
C VAL A 477 9.54 63.54 43.15
N PRO A 478 9.24 62.30 42.72
CA PRO A 478 8.51 61.34 43.54
C PRO A 478 9.45 60.73 44.61
N GLN A 479 9.55 61.40 45.76
CA GLN A 479 10.04 60.76 46.99
C GLN A 479 8.87 60.11 47.76
N HIS A 480 9.19 59.03 48.45
CA HIS A 480 8.25 58.15 49.15
C HIS A 480 7.75 58.82 50.45
N GLU A 481 6.50 59.29 50.46
CA GLU A 481 5.83 59.84 51.65
C GLU A 481 4.89 58.81 52.30
N PRO A 482 5.25 58.24 53.47
CA PRO A 482 4.30 57.54 54.33
C PRO A 482 3.70 58.53 55.33
N TRP A 483 2.38 58.77 55.29
CA TRP A 483 1.45 58.97 56.41
C TRP A 483 0.08 59.44 55.86
N ILE A 484 -0.96 59.33 56.68
CA ILE A 484 -2.34 59.75 56.38
C ILE A 484 -2.59 61.17 56.94
N ASP A 485 -3.58 61.88 56.37
CA ASP A 485 -4.10 63.21 56.77
C ASP A 485 -3.24 64.46 56.46
N HIS A 486 -3.06 64.78 55.16
CA HIS A 486 -2.57 66.09 54.69
C HIS A 486 -3.51 66.72 53.65
N ASN A 487 -4.58 67.37 54.12
CA ASN A 487 -5.20 68.65 53.65
C ASN A 487 -6.67 68.80 54.09
N VAL A 488 -6.95 68.61 55.38
CA VAL A 488 -8.20 69.08 55.98
C VAL A 488 -8.11 70.56 56.35
N SER A 489 -9.06 71.35 55.86
CA SER A 489 -9.44 72.68 56.35
C SER A 489 -8.41 73.83 56.27
N THR A 490 -8.51 74.61 55.19
CA THR A 490 -8.90 76.03 55.33
C THR A 490 -10.09 76.32 54.41
N GLN A 491 -11.08 77.09 54.87
CA GLN A 491 -12.26 77.46 54.08
C GLN A 491 -12.38 78.97 53.90
N GLY A 492 -12.78 79.37 52.69
CA GLY A 492 -13.65 80.53 52.50
C GLY A 492 -13.31 81.42 51.30
N VAL A 493 -14.28 82.00 50.59
CA VAL A 493 -15.73 81.73 50.52
C VAL A 493 -16.22 82.13 49.12
N ASN A 494 -16.88 81.22 48.40
CA ASN A 494 -18.10 81.58 47.65
C ASN A 494 -18.89 80.34 47.23
N ARG A 495 -20.19 80.33 47.53
CA ARG A 495 -21.10 79.23 47.21
C ARG A 495 -21.90 79.57 45.95
N LYS A 496 -22.13 78.56 45.10
CA LYS A 496 -23.51 78.20 44.78
C LYS A 496 -23.67 76.68 44.69
N ILE A 497 -24.78 76.19 45.23
CA ILE A 497 -25.18 74.79 45.26
C ILE A 497 -26.07 74.57 44.00
N VAL A 498 -26.18 73.38 43.40
CA VAL A 498 -27.27 72.41 43.67
C VAL A 498 -27.07 71.16 42.79
N GLU A 499 -27.21 69.99 43.42
CA GLU A 499 -27.61 68.64 42.93
C GLU A 499 -27.00 67.96 41.68
N SER A 500 -26.85 66.63 41.82
CA SER A 500 -27.10 65.66 40.74
C SER A 500 -28.44 64.96 41.06
N PRO A 501 -29.15 64.37 40.07
CA PRO A 501 -28.87 62.96 39.77
C PRO A 501 -29.18 62.49 38.32
N ARG A 502 -28.74 61.25 38.04
CA ARG A 502 -29.38 60.17 37.24
C ARG A 502 -30.09 60.43 35.89
N ASP A 503 -29.75 59.50 34.98
CA ASP A 503 -30.61 58.78 34.03
C ASP A 503 -31.24 59.47 32.79
N SER A 504 -30.74 59.03 31.62
CA SER A 504 -31.50 58.58 30.44
C SER A 504 -32.12 59.57 29.42
N SER A 505 -31.61 59.45 28.18
CA SER A 505 -32.37 59.21 26.92
C SER A 505 -32.85 60.36 26.00
N ILE A 506 -33.17 59.95 24.75
CA ILE A 506 -33.94 60.62 23.67
C ILE A 506 -33.23 61.62 22.73
N LEU A 507 -32.74 61.07 21.60
CA LEU A 507 -33.07 61.40 20.19
C LEU A 507 -33.45 62.84 19.75
N SER A 508 -32.72 63.34 18.75
CA SER A 508 -33.23 64.03 17.54
C SER A 508 -32.16 63.96 16.43
N GLY A 509 -32.42 63.89 15.11
CA GLY A 509 -33.59 63.63 14.26
C GLY A 509 -33.08 63.44 12.81
N ALA A 510 -33.52 62.44 12.02
CA ALA A 510 -34.62 62.49 11.03
C ALA A 510 -34.53 63.66 10.02
N SER A 511 -34.74 63.51 8.70
CA SER A 511 -35.17 62.38 7.83
C SER A 511 -34.41 62.50 6.46
N ILE A 512 -34.70 61.97 5.25
CA ILE A 512 -35.84 61.37 4.51
C ILE A 512 -35.20 60.30 3.55
N PHE A 513 -35.59 59.01 3.43
CA PHE A 513 -36.84 58.32 3.01
C PHE A 513 -37.10 58.19 1.48
N GLY A 514 -37.33 56.96 0.96
CA GLY A 514 -37.95 56.77 -0.36
C GLY A 514 -37.73 55.46 -1.16
N GLN A 515 -38.32 54.32 -0.74
CA GLN A 515 -38.77 53.17 -1.59
C GLN A 515 -37.70 52.39 -2.43
N LEU A 516 -37.90 51.14 -2.90
CA LEU A 516 -38.94 50.10 -2.74
C LEU A 516 -38.33 48.71 -3.06
N ILE A 517 -38.58 47.67 -2.25
CA ILE A 517 -38.48 46.23 -2.64
C ILE A 517 -39.59 45.47 -1.88
N PRO A 518 -40.32 44.50 -2.47
CA PRO A 518 -41.39 43.75 -1.78
C PRO A 518 -40.89 42.69 -0.79
N ASN A 519 -41.76 42.33 0.16
CA ASN A 519 -41.58 41.20 1.08
C ASN A 519 -41.92 39.86 0.40
N ASP A 520 -41.35 38.74 0.88
CA ASP A 520 -42.09 37.79 1.74
C ASP A 520 -41.26 36.55 2.11
N ILE A 521 -40.95 36.39 3.40
CA ILE A 521 -41.03 35.14 4.20
C ILE A 521 -40.60 35.45 5.64
N VAL A 522 -41.23 34.79 6.62
CA VAL A 522 -41.19 35.17 8.05
C VAL A 522 -40.06 34.45 8.80
N LEU A 523 -39.32 35.21 9.62
CA LEU A 523 -38.41 34.71 10.65
C LEU A 523 -39.12 34.63 12.02
N PRO A 524 -38.65 33.76 12.92
CA PRO A 524 -38.69 34.03 14.36
C PRO A 524 -37.28 34.18 14.96
N ASP A 525 -37.15 35.15 15.87
CA ASP A 525 -35.91 35.65 16.47
C ASP A 525 -34.89 34.62 16.99
N THR A 526 -33.60 34.97 16.86
CA THR A 526 -32.59 34.65 17.90
C THR A 526 -32.21 35.93 18.65
N THR A 527 -32.61 36.00 19.93
CA THR A 527 -32.38 37.17 20.77
C THR A 527 -30.93 37.28 21.24
N ARG A 528 -30.42 38.52 21.22
CA ARG A 528 -29.26 39.02 21.98
C ARG A 528 -29.09 38.34 23.36
N LEU A 529 -28.14 37.42 23.49
CA LEU A 529 -27.63 36.91 24.77
C LEU A 529 -26.12 37.11 24.85
N ILE A 530 -25.68 37.83 25.89
CA ILE A 530 -24.27 38.11 26.17
C ILE A 530 -23.91 37.38 27.46
N GLY A 531 -22.89 36.52 27.43
CA GLY A 531 -22.16 36.10 28.62
C GLY A 531 -22.74 34.93 29.44
N GLN A 532 -22.88 33.75 28.84
CA GLN A 532 -22.76 32.48 29.58
C GLN A 532 -21.84 31.50 28.83
N ARG A 533 -21.15 30.62 29.57
CA ARG A 533 -20.38 29.50 29.01
C ARG A 533 -21.29 28.27 28.96
N PHE A 534 -21.36 27.61 27.81
CA PHE A 534 -21.96 26.29 27.68
C PHE A 534 -20.84 25.25 27.48
N ASN A 535 -20.97 24.09 28.15
CA ASN A 535 -20.09 22.95 27.94
C ASN A 535 -20.57 22.15 26.72
N SER A 536 -19.64 21.45 26.05
CA SER A 536 -19.88 20.77 24.78
C SER A 536 -20.61 19.41 24.89
N ALA A 537 -21.58 19.30 25.81
CA ALA A 537 -22.27 18.05 26.12
C ALA A 537 -23.79 18.07 25.81
N ASP A 538 -24.43 19.24 25.78
CA ASP A 538 -25.89 19.37 25.87
C ASP A 538 -26.56 19.95 24.59
N LEU A 539 -26.13 19.52 23.40
CA LEU A 539 -26.76 19.92 22.13
C LEU A 539 -27.65 18.80 21.54
N PRO A 540 -28.89 19.12 21.08
CA PRO A 540 -29.88 18.10 20.72
C PRO A 540 -29.66 17.42 19.37
N GLU A 541 -30.21 16.21 19.28
CA GLU A 541 -29.97 15.18 18.26
C GLU A 541 -30.67 15.45 16.91
N TYR A 542 -30.22 16.49 16.18
CA TYR A 542 -30.62 16.72 14.78
C TYR A 542 -29.49 17.20 13.83
N ILE A 543 -28.38 17.72 14.35
CA ILE A 543 -27.26 18.23 13.53
C ILE A 543 -26.10 17.21 13.51
N GLN A 544 -26.27 16.11 12.77
CA GLN A 544 -25.22 15.08 12.58
C GLN A 544 -25.07 14.57 11.12
N VAL A 545 -25.57 15.28 10.11
CA VAL A 545 -25.59 14.79 8.70
C VAL A 545 -24.89 15.73 7.70
N ALA A 546 -23.79 16.38 8.12
CA ALA A 546 -23.02 17.30 7.25
C ALA A 546 -21.49 17.20 7.37
N ASN A 547 -20.94 17.02 8.57
CA ASN A 547 -19.50 17.27 8.84
C ASN A 547 -18.59 16.02 8.75
N VAL A 548 -18.79 15.16 7.73
CA VAL A 548 -18.02 13.91 7.54
C VAL A 548 -17.18 13.92 6.24
N LEU A 549 -17.22 15.00 5.44
CA LEU A 549 -16.65 15.04 4.09
C LEU A 549 -15.82 16.32 3.76
N ALA A 550 -15.28 17.02 4.76
CA ALA A 550 -14.63 18.32 4.57
C ALA A 550 -13.27 18.48 5.31
N GLY A 551 -12.42 17.46 5.27
CA GLY A 551 -11.14 17.44 5.99
C GLY A 551 -9.98 18.21 5.32
N ASP A 552 -9.87 18.12 3.99
CA ASP A 552 -8.59 18.31 3.28
C ASP A 552 -8.65 19.31 2.10
N LEU A 553 -9.60 20.25 2.13
CA LEU A 553 -9.73 21.29 1.09
C LEU A 553 -8.86 22.51 1.41
N SER A 554 -7.77 22.67 0.68
CA SER A 554 -6.82 23.77 0.81
C SER A 554 -7.06 24.87 -0.23
N PRO A 555 -6.72 26.14 0.06
CA PRO A 555 -6.65 27.19 -0.94
C PRO A 555 -5.65 26.84 -2.06
N VAL A 556 -6.02 27.05 -3.33
CA VAL A 556 -5.18 26.69 -4.49
C VAL A 556 -3.81 27.39 -4.46
N ALA A 557 -3.74 28.59 -3.91
CA ALA A 557 -2.51 29.36 -3.74
C ALA A 557 -1.49 28.74 -2.75
N SER A 558 -1.92 27.82 -1.88
CA SER A 558 -1.05 27.07 -0.95
C SER A 558 -0.79 25.63 -1.38
N LEU A 559 -1.26 25.22 -2.56
CA LEU A 559 -1.02 23.89 -3.12
C LEU A 559 0.14 23.90 -4.11
N GLY A 560 0.90 22.80 -4.13
CA GLY A 560 1.98 22.53 -5.07
C GLY A 560 2.02 21.04 -5.43
N ILE A 561 2.60 20.71 -6.59
CA ILE A 561 2.62 19.36 -7.16
C ILE A 561 3.26 18.33 -6.21
N SER A 562 2.52 17.29 -5.84
CA SER A 562 3.04 16.19 -5.00
C SER A 562 3.87 15.21 -5.81
N GLN A 563 4.65 14.35 -5.13
CA GLN A 563 5.39 13.28 -5.80
C GLN A 563 4.45 12.33 -6.58
N SER A 564 3.24 12.07 -6.06
CA SER A 564 2.23 11.27 -6.80
C SER A 564 1.73 11.97 -8.07
N GLY A 565 1.74 13.30 -8.10
CA GLY A 565 1.47 14.10 -9.30
C GLY A 565 2.60 14.05 -10.31
N LEU A 566 3.87 14.16 -9.85
CA LEU A 566 5.06 14.01 -10.70
C LEU A 566 5.12 12.62 -11.32
N ASP A 567 4.96 11.57 -10.52
CA ASP A 567 5.01 10.17 -10.99
C ASP A 567 3.86 9.84 -11.96
N LEU A 568 2.70 10.48 -11.81
CA LEU A 568 1.62 10.41 -12.81
C LEU A 568 2.02 11.04 -14.15
N ILE A 569 2.74 12.15 -14.15
CA ILE A 569 3.23 12.82 -15.36
C ILE A 569 4.33 11.98 -16.02
N LYS A 570 5.38 11.59 -15.27
CA LYS A 570 6.46 10.70 -15.74
C LYS A 570 5.91 9.45 -16.46
N LYS A 571 4.86 8.85 -15.90
CA LYS A 571 4.20 7.65 -16.43
C LYS A 571 3.56 7.84 -17.82
N PHE A 572 3.19 9.06 -18.20
CA PHE A 572 2.52 9.33 -19.48
C PHE A 572 3.37 10.05 -20.51
N GLU A 573 4.38 10.83 -20.09
CA GLU A 573 5.35 11.45 -21.03
C GLU A 573 6.55 10.53 -21.32
N GLY A 574 6.90 9.65 -20.38
CA GLY A 574 8.18 8.93 -20.35
C GLY A 574 9.25 9.68 -19.55
N SER A 575 10.38 9.02 -19.29
CA SER A 575 11.54 9.59 -18.61
C SER A 575 12.83 9.07 -19.23
N GLU A 576 13.66 9.98 -19.75
CA GLU A 576 14.94 9.65 -20.36
C GLU A 576 16.08 10.42 -19.67
N ASN A 577 16.77 9.73 -18.77
CA ASN A 577 17.87 10.29 -17.96
C ASN A 577 19.13 10.64 -18.78
N ARG A 578 19.12 10.43 -20.10
CA ARG A 578 20.19 10.75 -21.05
C ARG A 578 19.69 11.75 -22.08
N VAL A 579 20.60 12.55 -22.63
CA VAL A 579 20.26 13.43 -23.76
C VAL A 579 19.89 12.58 -24.98
N TYR A 580 18.67 12.76 -25.48
CA TYR A 580 18.15 12.16 -26.70
C TYR A 580 17.79 13.25 -27.72
N LEU A 581 17.42 12.85 -28.95
CA LEU A 581 16.84 13.74 -29.94
C LEU A 581 15.34 13.49 -30.05
N ASP A 582 14.53 14.54 -29.99
CA ASP A 582 13.08 14.45 -30.14
C ASP A 582 12.65 14.15 -31.59
N ALA A 583 11.33 14.09 -31.81
CA ALA A 583 10.73 13.80 -33.12
C ALA A 583 10.98 14.88 -34.20
N VAL A 584 11.56 16.04 -33.84
CA VAL A 584 11.98 17.10 -34.78
C VAL A 584 13.50 17.32 -34.79
N GLY A 585 14.27 16.49 -34.08
CA GLY A 585 15.73 16.47 -34.08
C GLY A 585 16.40 17.42 -33.08
N LEU A 586 15.68 17.86 -32.04
CA LEU A 586 16.20 18.77 -31.00
C LEU A 586 16.68 18.00 -29.75
N PRO A 587 17.70 18.50 -29.02
CA PRO A 587 18.26 17.82 -27.85
C PRO A 587 17.36 17.96 -26.62
N THR A 588 16.94 16.82 -26.06
CA THR A 588 15.95 16.73 -24.99
C THR A 588 16.46 15.79 -23.88
N ILE A 589 16.02 15.99 -22.64
CA ILE A 589 16.38 15.15 -21.48
C ILE A 589 15.23 15.10 -20.46
N GLY A 590 15.25 14.12 -19.55
CA GLY A 590 14.28 13.99 -18.47
C GLY A 590 12.87 13.74 -19.01
N ILE A 591 11.92 14.60 -18.62
CA ILE A 591 10.50 14.49 -18.95
C ILE A 591 10.14 15.42 -20.11
N GLY A 592 10.82 15.24 -21.26
CA GLY A 592 10.60 16.07 -22.44
C GLY A 592 11.21 17.47 -22.38
N HIS A 593 12.13 17.74 -21.45
CA HIS A 593 12.77 19.05 -21.30
C HIS A 593 13.71 19.36 -22.47
N LEU A 594 13.36 20.37 -23.28
CA LEU A 594 14.14 20.83 -24.41
C LEU A 594 15.35 21.65 -23.94
N ILE A 595 16.57 21.13 -24.14
CA ILE A 595 17.81 21.77 -23.69
C ILE A 595 18.03 23.07 -24.47
N THR A 596 17.89 24.21 -23.81
CA THR A 596 18.07 25.53 -24.43
C THR A 596 19.55 25.93 -24.49
N GLU A 597 19.84 27.11 -25.04
CA GLU A 597 21.20 27.68 -25.03
C GLU A 597 21.62 28.14 -23.63
N ALA A 598 20.67 28.56 -22.78
CA ALA A 598 20.95 28.89 -21.38
C ALA A 598 21.36 27.63 -20.59
N ASP A 599 20.70 26.50 -20.82
CA ASP A 599 21.02 25.24 -20.15
C ASP A 599 22.39 24.71 -20.55
N ARG A 600 22.75 24.83 -21.84
CA ARG A 600 24.12 24.56 -22.31
C ARG A 600 25.15 25.49 -21.66
N ALA A 601 24.84 26.78 -21.53
CA ALA A 601 25.72 27.76 -20.89
C ALA A 601 25.87 27.55 -19.36
N SER A 602 24.86 26.96 -18.70
CA SER A 602 24.90 26.64 -17.27
C SER A 602 25.86 25.50 -16.91
N GLY A 603 26.17 24.62 -17.87
CA GLY A 603 26.92 23.38 -17.65
C GLY A 603 26.13 22.24 -16.99
N ARG A 604 24.88 22.46 -16.55
CA ARG A 604 24.03 21.48 -15.83
C ARG A 604 23.97 20.11 -16.52
N PHE A 605 23.89 20.09 -17.85
CA PHE A 605 23.77 18.86 -18.65
C PHE A 605 25.07 18.46 -19.38
N ALA A 606 26.23 19.02 -19.01
CA ALA A 606 27.49 18.82 -19.74
C ALA A 606 27.97 17.35 -19.81
N ASN A 607 27.55 16.51 -18.85
CA ASN A 607 27.86 15.08 -18.81
C ASN A 607 26.89 14.20 -19.63
N GLY A 608 25.83 14.77 -20.21
CA GLY A 608 24.85 14.05 -21.03
C GLY A 608 23.92 13.09 -20.27
N PHE A 609 23.94 13.12 -18.93
CA PHE A 609 23.15 12.26 -18.05
C PHE A 609 22.76 13.02 -16.77
N ILE A 610 21.59 12.70 -16.19
CA ILE A 610 21.09 13.19 -14.90
C ILE A 610 20.45 12.07 -14.06
N THR A 611 20.50 12.19 -12.75
CA THR A 611 19.86 11.25 -11.81
C THR A 611 18.35 11.45 -11.72
N ASP A 612 17.61 10.45 -11.21
CA ASP A 612 16.14 10.53 -11.10
C ASP A 612 15.65 11.71 -10.24
N ALA A 613 16.42 12.07 -9.20
CA ALA A 613 16.15 13.25 -8.37
C ALA A 613 16.36 14.57 -9.13
N GLU A 614 17.32 14.63 -10.04
CA GLU A 614 17.52 15.78 -10.93
C GLU A 614 16.47 15.83 -12.05
N VAL A 615 15.92 14.69 -12.47
CA VAL A 615 14.74 14.62 -13.36
C VAL A 615 13.49 15.14 -12.66
N ASP A 616 13.26 14.77 -11.39
CA ASP A 616 12.15 15.30 -10.58
C ASP A 616 12.24 16.82 -10.41
N GLU A 617 13.42 17.36 -10.12
CA GLU A 617 13.60 18.81 -9.94
C GLU A 617 13.46 19.58 -11.26
N LEU A 618 13.98 19.03 -12.36
CA LEU A 618 13.80 19.59 -13.70
C LEU A 618 12.31 19.61 -14.11
N LEU A 619 11.56 18.56 -13.79
CA LEU A 619 10.10 18.52 -14.00
C LEU A 619 9.39 19.57 -13.12
N ARG A 620 9.81 19.80 -11.87
CA ARG A 620 9.24 20.88 -11.03
C ARG A 620 9.48 22.27 -11.63
N GLU A 621 10.66 22.51 -12.20
CA GLU A 621 10.98 23.76 -12.90
C GLU A 621 10.07 23.97 -14.13
N ASP A 622 9.94 22.97 -15.00
CA ASP A 622 9.07 23.04 -16.18
C ASP A 622 7.58 23.22 -15.81
N LEU A 623 7.13 22.58 -14.71
CA LEU A 623 5.75 22.68 -14.23
C LEU A 623 5.41 24.04 -13.58
N ALA A 624 6.38 24.87 -13.19
CA ALA A 624 6.11 26.14 -12.51
C ALA A 624 5.15 27.07 -13.31
N ASN A 625 5.25 27.07 -14.64
CA ASN A 625 4.35 27.80 -15.54
C ASN A 625 2.94 27.17 -15.62
N VAL A 626 2.83 25.85 -15.48
CA VAL A 626 1.56 25.12 -15.49
C VAL A 626 0.82 25.30 -14.17
N GLU A 627 1.52 25.12 -13.05
CA GLU A 627 1.00 25.41 -11.72
C GLU A 627 0.47 26.85 -11.60
N THR A 628 1.23 27.82 -12.13
CA THR A 628 0.83 29.23 -12.13
C THR A 628 -0.47 29.46 -12.92
N ALA A 629 -0.67 28.74 -14.03
CA ALA A 629 -1.93 28.79 -14.77
C ALA A 629 -3.09 28.14 -14.00
N VAL A 630 -2.88 26.96 -13.39
CA VAL A 630 -3.91 26.29 -12.55
C VAL A 630 -4.32 27.19 -11.38
N ARG A 631 -3.35 27.75 -10.64
CA ARG A 631 -3.57 28.75 -9.56
C ARG A 631 -4.27 30.01 -10.06
N GLY A 632 -4.08 30.39 -11.33
CA GLY A 632 -4.64 31.60 -11.93
C GLY A 632 -6.04 31.46 -12.52
N CYS A 633 -6.57 30.23 -12.71
CA CYS A 633 -7.90 30.01 -13.29
C CYS A 633 -8.82 29.08 -12.50
N VAL A 634 -8.35 28.48 -11.40
CA VAL A 634 -9.18 27.74 -10.43
C VAL A 634 -9.36 28.55 -9.15
N ASN A 635 -10.60 28.93 -8.87
CA ASN A 635 -10.98 29.86 -7.79
C ASN A 635 -11.56 29.17 -6.54
N GLN A 636 -11.71 27.85 -6.57
CA GLN A 636 -12.31 27.06 -5.47
C GLN A 636 -11.24 26.19 -4.79
N PRO A 637 -11.36 25.91 -3.48
CA PRO A 637 -10.44 25.02 -2.77
C PRO A 637 -10.30 23.63 -3.40
N LEU A 638 -9.15 22.98 -3.24
CA LEU A 638 -8.86 21.65 -3.78
C LEU A 638 -8.17 20.77 -2.73
N THR A 639 -8.26 19.46 -2.90
CA THR A 639 -7.33 18.51 -2.26
C THR A 639 -6.03 18.40 -3.08
N ASN A 640 -4.96 17.88 -2.47
CA ASN A 640 -3.69 17.63 -3.19
C ASN A 640 -3.91 16.75 -4.44
N ASN A 641 -4.64 15.64 -4.31
CA ASN A 641 -4.96 14.73 -5.42
C ASN A 641 -5.70 15.45 -6.57
N GLN A 642 -6.61 16.36 -6.24
CA GLN A 642 -7.31 17.16 -7.25
C GLN A 642 -6.36 18.12 -7.95
N TYR A 643 -5.51 18.83 -7.20
CA TYR A 643 -4.53 19.75 -7.76
C TYR A 643 -3.52 19.02 -8.68
N ASP A 644 -2.95 17.90 -8.23
CA ASP A 644 -2.02 17.06 -8.98
C ASP A 644 -2.61 16.60 -10.33
N ALA A 645 -3.86 16.13 -10.30
CA ALA A 645 -4.58 15.71 -11.50
C ALA A 645 -4.84 16.86 -12.49
N LEU A 646 -5.07 18.08 -11.99
CA LEU A 646 -5.25 19.28 -12.82
C LEU A 646 -3.93 19.78 -13.41
N VAL A 647 -2.82 19.71 -12.68
CA VAL A 647 -1.49 20.05 -13.21
C VAL A 647 -1.07 19.07 -14.31
N SER A 648 -1.23 17.76 -14.11
CA SER A 648 -0.95 16.74 -15.14
C SER A 648 -1.82 16.89 -16.40
N MET A 649 -3.10 17.23 -16.21
CA MET A 649 -4.03 17.58 -17.29
C MET A 649 -3.56 18.83 -18.05
N ALA A 650 -3.25 19.92 -17.33
CA ALA A 650 -2.89 21.21 -17.90
C ALA A 650 -1.56 21.19 -18.66
N PHE A 651 -0.57 20.43 -18.18
CA PHE A 651 0.69 20.18 -18.88
C PHE A 651 0.43 19.53 -20.26
N ASN A 652 -0.49 18.56 -20.32
CA ASN A 652 -0.79 17.82 -21.55
C ASN A 652 -1.64 18.57 -22.58
N ILE A 653 -2.67 19.30 -22.16
CA ILE A 653 -3.57 20.03 -23.10
C ILE A 653 -3.20 21.51 -23.28
N GLY A 654 -2.16 21.97 -22.57
CA GLY A 654 -1.69 23.35 -22.54
C GLY A 654 -2.58 24.28 -21.71
N ASN A 655 -1.95 25.20 -20.99
CA ASN A 655 -2.59 26.16 -20.08
C ASN A 655 -3.82 26.87 -20.69
N THR A 656 -3.74 27.32 -21.94
CA THR A 656 -4.84 28.00 -22.64
C THR A 656 -6.01 27.06 -22.93
N GLY A 657 -5.76 25.80 -23.25
CA GLY A 657 -6.81 24.78 -23.44
C GLY A 657 -7.47 24.41 -22.11
N PHE A 658 -6.66 24.27 -21.06
CA PHE A 658 -7.11 23.97 -19.71
C PHE A 658 -7.99 25.08 -19.12
N CYS A 659 -7.51 26.32 -19.02
CA CYS A 659 -8.24 27.39 -18.34
C CYS A 659 -9.53 27.82 -19.04
N ASN A 660 -9.69 27.56 -20.34
CA ASN A 660 -10.93 27.82 -21.09
C ASN A 660 -11.87 26.59 -21.16
N SER A 661 -11.52 25.49 -20.49
CA SER A 661 -12.28 24.24 -20.58
C SER A 661 -13.54 24.22 -19.71
N THR A 662 -14.49 23.37 -20.10
CA THR A 662 -15.69 23.08 -19.30
C THR A 662 -15.36 22.51 -17.92
N LEU A 663 -14.25 21.78 -17.77
CA LEU A 663 -13.85 21.19 -16.48
C LEU A 663 -13.48 22.27 -15.45
N VAL A 664 -12.72 23.30 -15.86
CA VAL A 664 -12.38 24.45 -15.00
C VAL A 664 -13.63 25.27 -14.66
N LYS A 665 -14.55 25.43 -15.62
CA LYS A 665 -15.88 26.01 -15.34
C LYS A 665 -16.63 25.19 -14.27
N ARG A 666 -16.66 23.85 -14.37
CA ARG A 666 -17.32 23.00 -13.37
C ARG A 666 -16.68 23.08 -11.99
N ILE A 667 -15.35 23.11 -11.90
CA ILE A 667 -14.66 23.33 -10.61
C ILE A 667 -15.10 24.66 -10.01
N ASN A 668 -15.04 25.75 -10.79
CA ASN A 668 -15.37 27.10 -10.30
C ASN A 668 -16.84 27.27 -9.89
N GLU A 669 -17.77 26.51 -10.49
CA GLU A 669 -19.18 26.39 -10.08
C GLU A 669 -19.39 25.53 -8.81
N GLY A 670 -18.34 24.88 -8.27
CA GLY A 670 -18.42 23.94 -7.15
C GLY A 670 -18.84 22.51 -7.54
N ASN A 671 -18.96 22.22 -8.84
CA ASN A 671 -19.48 20.97 -9.38
C ASN A 671 -18.38 19.89 -9.54
N TYR A 672 -17.58 19.65 -8.50
CA TYR A 672 -16.43 18.72 -8.51
C TYR A 672 -16.78 17.32 -9.05
N GLN A 673 -18.00 16.83 -8.80
CA GLN A 673 -18.45 15.50 -9.23
C GLN A 673 -18.62 15.35 -10.76
N GLU A 674 -18.74 16.46 -11.51
CA GLU A 674 -18.78 16.41 -12.98
C GLU A 674 -17.37 16.41 -13.61
N VAL A 675 -16.34 16.84 -12.88
CA VAL A 675 -14.98 17.06 -13.40
C VAL A 675 -14.35 15.77 -13.94
N PRO A 676 -14.44 14.59 -13.28
CA PRO A 676 -13.92 13.33 -13.84
C PRO A 676 -14.52 12.96 -15.21
N ASN A 677 -15.76 13.36 -15.49
CA ASN A 677 -16.41 13.12 -16.78
C ASN A 677 -15.96 14.13 -17.83
N GLU A 678 -15.80 15.40 -17.46
CA GLU A 678 -15.28 16.42 -18.37
C GLU A 678 -13.81 16.21 -18.74
N MET A 679 -12.98 15.69 -17.84
CA MET A 679 -11.59 15.28 -18.15
C MET A 679 -11.55 14.20 -19.24
N GLN A 680 -12.41 13.17 -19.15
CA GLN A 680 -12.47 12.08 -20.15
C GLN A 680 -12.84 12.53 -21.58
N ARG A 681 -13.35 13.75 -21.77
CA ARG A 681 -13.70 14.31 -23.10
C ARG A 681 -12.49 14.85 -23.87
N TRP A 682 -11.32 14.92 -23.24
CA TRP A 682 -10.05 15.37 -23.81
C TRP A 682 -9.17 14.17 -24.23
N ASP A 683 -9.80 13.22 -24.91
CA ASP A 683 -9.24 11.95 -25.40
C ASP A 683 -8.77 12.00 -26.87
N LYS A 684 -8.95 13.13 -27.57
CA LYS A 684 -8.88 13.21 -29.05
C LYS A 684 -7.71 14.03 -29.55
N ALA A 685 -7.06 13.54 -30.61
CA ALA A 685 -6.07 14.27 -31.38
C ALA A 685 -6.48 14.31 -32.87
N ARG A 686 -5.76 15.09 -33.69
CA ARG A 686 -5.93 15.07 -35.15
C ARG A 686 -5.01 14.05 -35.79
N VAL A 687 -5.58 12.96 -36.31
CA VAL A 687 -4.86 11.96 -37.13
C VAL A 687 -5.39 12.05 -38.56
N GLY A 688 -4.51 12.22 -39.55
CA GLY A 688 -4.91 12.46 -40.94
C GLY A 688 -5.87 13.66 -41.11
N GLY A 689 -5.69 14.71 -40.30
CA GLY A 689 -6.56 15.89 -40.25
C GLY A 689 -7.87 15.72 -39.47
N THR A 690 -8.34 14.49 -39.25
CA THR A 690 -9.61 14.16 -38.58
C THR A 690 -9.42 14.07 -37.07
N LEU A 691 -10.34 14.62 -36.26
CA LEU A 691 -10.33 14.36 -34.81
C LEU A 691 -10.78 12.93 -34.52
N GLN A 692 -9.92 12.16 -33.85
CA GLN A 692 -10.21 10.80 -33.40
C GLN A 692 -9.71 10.59 -31.96
N PRO A 693 -10.42 9.81 -31.13
CA PRO A 693 -9.89 9.32 -29.85
C PRO A 693 -8.55 8.61 -30.03
N LEU A 694 -7.59 8.89 -29.15
CA LEU A 694 -6.34 8.14 -29.03
C LEU A 694 -6.35 7.36 -27.73
N GLN A 695 -6.16 6.03 -27.80
CA GLN A 695 -6.19 5.16 -26.63
C GLN A 695 -5.20 5.59 -25.53
N GLY A 696 -4.04 6.15 -25.89
CA GLY A 696 -3.08 6.72 -24.93
C GLY A 696 -3.66 7.90 -24.14
N LEU A 697 -4.33 8.83 -24.82
CA LEU A 697 -5.03 9.94 -24.18
C LEU A 697 -6.22 9.44 -23.34
N THR A 698 -7.03 8.50 -23.87
CA THR A 698 -8.12 7.86 -23.10
C THR A 698 -7.61 7.26 -21.78
N ASN A 699 -6.52 6.50 -21.84
CA ASN A 699 -5.89 5.89 -20.66
C ASN A 699 -5.38 6.95 -19.66
N ARG A 700 -4.78 8.03 -20.18
CA ARG A 700 -4.30 9.16 -19.36
C ARG A 700 -5.43 9.90 -18.65
N ARG A 701 -6.46 10.32 -19.39
CA ARG A 701 -7.63 11.01 -18.83
C ARG A 701 -8.33 10.16 -17.76
N VAL A 702 -8.42 8.84 -17.93
CA VAL A 702 -8.98 7.92 -16.92
C VAL A 702 -8.12 7.85 -15.65
N ALA A 703 -6.80 7.93 -15.76
CA ALA A 703 -5.90 7.93 -14.60
C ALA A 703 -5.94 9.27 -13.84
N GLU A 704 -5.89 10.40 -14.54
CA GLU A 704 -6.02 11.75 -13.96
C GLU A 704 -7.40 11.92 -13.30
N ALA A 705 -8.49 11.53 -13.99
CA ALA A 705 -9.85 11.58 -13.44
C ALA A 705 -10.02 10.69 -12.19
N ARG A 706 -9.31 9.54 -12.13
CA ARG A 706 -9.28 8.67 -10.95
C ARG A 706 -8.51 9.32 -9.79
N LEU A 707 -7.40 10.01 -10.06
CA LEU A 707 -6.69 10.75 -9.03
C LEU A 707 -7.54 11.92 -8.50
N PHE A 708 -8.16 12.70 -9.38
CA PHE A 708 -9.08 13.78 -9.01
C PHE A 708 -10.25 13.30 -8.13
N ALA A 709 -10.76 12.09 -8.41
CA ALA A 709 -11.81 11.44 -7.63
C ALA A 709 -11.30 10.66 -6.39
N LYS A 710 -9.98 10.59 -6.14
CA LYS A 710 -9.44 9.88 -4.98
C LYS A 710 -9.65 10.73 -3.71
N ASN A 711 -10.58 10.30 -2.88
CA ASN A 711 -10.78 10.87 -1.55
C ASN A 711 -9.48 10.71 -0.72
N PRO A 712 -8.99 11.76 -0.01
CA PRO A 712 -7.67 11.74 0.61
C PRO A 712 -7.49 10.73 1.76
N ALA A 713 -8.59 10.27 2.38
CA ALA A 713 -8.58 9.17 3.34
C ALA A 713 -8.72 7.78 2.64
N ALA A 714 -7.66 7.35 1.93
CA ALA A 714 -7.56 6.01 1.32
C ALA A 714 -6.11 5.57 1.04
#